data_AF-A0A1F8TSY0-F1
#
_entry.id   AF-A0A1F8TSY0-F1
#
_cell.length_a   1.000
_cell.length_b   1.000
_cell.length_c   1.000
_cell.angle_alpha   90.00
_cell.angle_beta   90.00
_cell.angle_gamma   90.00
#
_symmetry.space_group_name_H-M   'P 1'
#
loop_
_entity.id
_entity.type
_entity.pdbx_description
1 polymer ?
#
loop_
_entity_poly.entity_id
_entity_poly.type
_entity_poly.pdbx_seq_one_letter_code
_entity_poly.pdbx_strand_id
1 'polypeptide(L)'
;MNKSVTPSTATPTSLKDRPVLRFTLRAIWVAVAVYIVRILVVGASVYMNGWFTNASLLQQITRLGFNLITFSAIDVICDIYILLGYFGLASILFMQRSDDWFAILISIVIMSFGISVTNGGNELATSHNYQYLISPIMIIAQTGIILFGWLYPDGRLFPSWLKYALPVMLVNMVLLYWPGSPFFAKQLNLPVFLGISLFWYFSSAGMMGYRYRSIFNPNQRQQIRYVFTGMMGPLLWFILFYGINLFFPAVGGDATLTPVVFRIVMRVLSIGLFLVFPACLTIAISRFKLFDIDLIINRAMVYGALTVVLATVFGFVLIIVTALLNVITSGQQTTIGLTISAIAAGALFQPARKSLQRFVDRTFYHINIDYLKTPAGIKNSNEGGDTITQAPVLFSHYTNLALIGKGGMAEVYRAEHPASKRIVAIKVLLANLAEEEQFRKRFQRESQALAGLEHSNIVRIFDYGVENKLYFMVMEYLNGMNLSTLLKQTGQIPFEEAVPILENISAALDYAHRSGVIHRDVKPSNVMLDTSLNYPRAVLTDFGIVKLSSAFTNITASAIIGTFDYIAPETIEGAREVDGRADIYSLGVMTYQLLSGALPFKRTPPGALLLAHMTTPPPDVRELVPSVSRQTSQAILKAMAKNPDDRFPSAREFAQALK
;
A
#
# COMPACT_ATOMS: atom_id res chain seq x y z
N MET A 1 39.98 29.67 2.96
CA MET A 1 40.11 28.20 3.08
C MET A 1 38.74 27.60 3.36
N ASN A 2 37.93 27.36 2.32
CA ASN A 2 36.65 26.67 2.44
C ASN A 2 36.83 25.23 1.97
N LYS A 3 36.87 24.27 2.89
CA LYS A 3 36.75 22.85 2.55
C LYS A 3 35.30 22.57 2.19
N SER A 4 35.04 22.45 0.89
CA SER A 4 33.84 21.82 0.34
C SER A 4 33.81 20.35 0.75
N VAL A 5 33.08 20.04 1.81
CA VAL A 5 32.74 18.66 2.15
C VAL A 5 31.56 18.27 1.26
N THR A 6 31.83 17.46 0.25
CA THR A 6 30.80 16.71 -0.46
C THR A 6 30.04 15.84 0.54
N PRO A 7 28.70 15.88 0.61
CA PRO A 7 27.98 14.98 1.50
C PRO A 7 28.16 13.54 1.00
N SER A 8 28.79 12.72 1.84
CA SER A 8 28.92 11.28 1.66
C SER A 8 27.57 10.65 1.31
N THR A 9 27.54 9.91 0.20
CA THR A 9 26.40 9.12 -0.29
C THR A 9 26.17 7.83 0.52
N ALA A 10 26.91 7.62 1.62
CA ALA A 10 26.76 6.43 2.47
C ALA A 10 25.55 6.57 3.40
N THR A 11 24.70 5.54 3.45
CA THR A 11 23.67 5.43 4.48
C THR A 11 24.32 5.47 5.87
N PRO A 12 23.67 6.05 6.89
CA PRO A 12 24.25 6.19 8.24
C PRO A 12 24.59 4.86 8.93
N THR A 13 24.13 3.75 8.35
CA THR A 13 24.39 2.38 8.80
C THR A 13 25.57 1.70 8.11
N SER A 14 26.15 2.31 7.08
CA SER A 14 27.25 1.76 6.29
C SER A 14 28.53 1.61 7.12
N LEU A 15 29.18 0.45 6.97
CA LEU A 15 30.47 0.11 7.54
C LEU A 15 31.62 0.17 6.52
N LYS A 16 31.35 0.59 5.28
CA LYS A 16 32.38 0.65 4.22
C LYS A 16 33.62 1.45 4.63
N ASP A 17 33.41 2.54 5.37
CA ASP A 17 34.48 3.44 5.82
C ASP A 17 35.00 3.08 7.23
N ARG A 18 34.58 1.95 7.82
CA ARG A 18 34.91 1.53 9.20
C ARG A 18 35.38 0.06 9.26
N PRO A 19 36.57 -0.27 8.73
CA PRO A 19 37.02 -1.65 8.54
C PRO A 19 37.22 -2.41 9.87
N VAL A 20 37.75 -1.76 10.91
CA VAL A 20 37.95 -2.38 12.23
C VAL A 20 36.61 -2.78 12.85
N LEU A 21 35.64 -1.85 12.90
CA LEU A 21 34.31 -2.11 13.42
C LEU A 21 33.59 -3.20 12.62
N ARG A 22 33.74 -3.22 11.29
CA ARG A 22 33.20 -4.27 10.42
C ARG A 22 33.78 -5.64 10.76
N PHE A 23 35.09 -5.73 10.96
CA PHE A 23 35.74 -6.99 11.35
C PHE A 23 35.25 -7.46 12.73
N THR A 24 35.22 -6.57 13.72
CA THR A 24 34.77 -6.90 15.09
C THR A 24 33.33 -7.39 15.10
N LEU A 25 32.41 -6.72 14.40
CA LEU A 25 30.99 -7.12 14.34
C LEU A 25 30.80 -8.47 13.65
N ARG A 26 31.59 -8.77 12.60
CA ARG A 26 31.58 -10.09 11.94
C ARG A 26 32.12 -11.19 12.87
N ALA A 27 33.18 -10.92 13.62
CA ALA A 27 33.71 -11.87 14.61
C ALA A 27 32.70 -12.15 15.72
N ILE A 28 32.02 -11.11 16.23
CA ILE A 28 30.93 -11.25 17.21
C ILE A 28 29.81 -12.10 16.62
N TRP A 29 29.40 -11.85 15.37
CA TRP A 29 28.36 -12.64 14.71
C TRP A 29 28.71 -14.13 14.68
N VAL A 30 29.94 -14.48 14.29
CA VAL A 30 30.43 -15.87 14.25
C VAL A 30 30.46 -16.48 15.66
N ALA A 31 30.95 -15.74 16.66
CA ALA A 31 30.98 -16.21 18.04
C ALA A 31 29.57 -16.52 18.58
N VAL A 32 28.60 -15.64 18.31
CA VAL A 32 27.19 -15.87 18.69
C VAL A 32 26.61 -17.06 17.92
N ALA A 33 26.89 -17.19 16.62
CA ALA A 33 26.43 -18.33 15.83
C ALA A 33 26.93 -19.67 16.39
N VAL A 34 28.22 -19.78 16.71
CA VAL A 34 28.81 -20.97 17.33
C VAL A 34 28.19 -21.25 18.71
N TYR A 35 27.98 -20.21 19.52
CA TYR A 35 27.36 -20.34 20.83
C TYR A 35 25.90 -20.85 20.73
N ILE A 36 25.16 -20.38 19.74
CA ILE A 36 23.79 -20.81 19.46
C ILE A 36 23.74 -22.28 19.03
N VAL A 37 24.68 -22.73 18.19
CA VAL A 37 24.79 -24.15 17.83
C VAL A 37 25.06 -25.00 19.07
N ARG A 38 25.92 -24.55 19.99
CA ARG A 38 26.15 -25.24 21.26
C ARG A 38 24.88 -25.34 22.10
N ILE A 39 24.13 -24.24 22.23
CA ILE A 39 22.84 -24.23 22.96
C ILE A 39 21.85 -25.18 22.32
N LEU A 40 21.80 -25.26 20.99
CA LEU A 40 20.91 -26.16 20.27
C LEU A 40 21.21 -27.63 20.57
N VAL A 41 22.48 -28.02 20.54
CA VAL A 41 22.91 -29.41 20.85
C VAL A 41 22.55 -29.78 22.30
N VAL A 42 22.85 -28.89 23.25
CA VAL A 42 22.53 -29.12 24.67
C VAL A 42 21.01 -29.08 24.90
N GLY A 43 20.29 -28.19 24.23
CA GLY A 43 18.85 -28.03 24.36
C GLY A 43 18.09 -29.24 23.84
N ALA A 44 18.49 -29.78 22.68
CA ALA A 44 17.89 -30.99 22.15
C ALA A 44 18.08 -32.19 23.08
N SER A 45 19.25 -32.34 23.70
CA SER A 45 19.52 -33.46 24.62
C SER A 45 18.75 -33.32 25.94
N VAL A 46 18.76 -32.12 26.55
CA VAL A 46 18.00 -31.82 27.77
C VAL A 46 16.50 -32.00 27.54
N TYR A 47 16.01 -31.50 26.41
CA TYR A 47 14.60 -31.62 26.05
C TYR A 47 14.17 -33.06 25.84
N MET A 48 14.95 -33.86 25.09
CA MET A 48 14.68 -35.29 24.94
C MET A 48 14.66 -36.00 26.30
N ASN A 49 15.63 -35.72 27.17
CA ASN A 49 15.67 -36.33 28.51
C ASN A 49 14.43 -35.97 29.36
N GLY A 50 13.90 -34.75 29.22
CA GLY A 50 12.65 -34.33 29.86
C GLY A 50 11.44 -35.21 29.48
N TRP A 51 11.39 -35.67 28.23
CA TRP A 51 10.34 -36.60 27.77
C TRP A 51 10.46 -38.00 28.38
N PHE A 52 11.67 -38.50 28.59
CA PHE A 52 11.91 -39.83 29.16
C PHE A 52 11.76 -39.87 30.68
N THR A 53 11.88 -38.73 31.36
CA THR A 53 11.82 -38.64 32.83
C THR A 53 10.43 -38.29 33.37
N ASN A 54 9.52 -37.80 32.53
CA ASN A 54 8.16 -37.44 32.94
C ASN A 54 7.20 -38.64 32.94
N ALA A 55 7.07 -39.30 34.10
CA ALA A 55 6.32 -40.56 34.25
C ALA A 55 4.83 -40.48 33.89
N SER A 56 4.16 -39.33 34.12
CA SER A 56 2.74 -39.16 33.79
C SER A 56 2.53 -39.09 32.27
N LEU A 57 3.40 -38.34 31.59
CA LEU A 57 3.39 -38.16 30.14
C LEU A 57 3.77 -39.44 29.39
N LEU A 58 4.76 -40.18 29.93
CA LEU A 58 5.13 -41.51 29.48
C LEU A 58 3.93 -42.47 29.50
N GLN A 59 3.22 -42.51 30.64
CA GLN A 59 2.05 -43.37 30.82
C GLN A 59 0.90 -43.00 29.88
N GLN A 60 0.70 -41.71 29.58
CA GLN A 60 -0.31 -41.23 28.63
C GLN A 60 0.00 -41.66 27.19
N ILE A 61 1.23 -41.47 26.73
CA ILE A 61 1.64 -41.78 25.35
C ILE A 61 1.59 -43.30 25.11
N THR A 62 2.05 -44.10 26.07
CA THR A 62 2.00 -45.56 25.99
C THR A 62 0.56 -46.09 25.97
N ARG A 63 -0.36 -45.49 26.73
CA ARG A 63 -1.80 -45.86 26.72
C ARG A 63 -2.48 -45.60 25.37
N LEU A 64 -1.97 -44.66 24.59
CA LEU A 64 -2.53 -44.28 23.29
C LEU A 64 -1.92 -45.06 22.11
N GLY A 65 -1.00 -46.00 22.38
CA GLY A 65 -0.36 -46.84 21.36
C GLY A 65 0.74 -46.14 20.55
N PHE A 66 1.15 -44.93 20.95
CA PHE A 66 2.23 -44.21 20.27
C PHE A 66 3.60 -44.58 20.85
N ASN A 67 4.61 -44.69 19.98
CA ASN A 67 6.00 -44.83 20.41
C ASN A 67 6.52 -43.48 20.91
N LEU A 68 6.96 -43.42 22.18
CA LEU A 68 7.50 -42.22 22.81
C LEU A 68 8.67 -41.62 22.02
N ILE A 69 9.56 -42.47 21.49
CA ILE A 69 10.71 -42.05 20.71
C ILE A 69 10.24 -41.27 19.47
N THR A 70 9.22 -41.77 18.78
CA THR A 70 8.62 -41.11 17.62
C THR A 70 8.01 -39.76 17.98
N PHE A 71 7.31 -39.69 19.12
CA PHE A 71 6.67 -38.45 19.57
C PHE A 71 7.70 -37.37 19.93
N SER A 72 8.69 -37.72 20.78
CA SER A 72 9.78 -36.80 21.14
C SER A 72 10.62 -36.41 19.93
N ALA A 73 10.81 -37.33 18.97
CA ALA A 73 11.53 -37.04 17.73
C ALA A 73 10.79 -36.01 16.87
N ILE A 74 9.47 -36.14 16.67
CA ILE A 74 8.68 -35.14 15.92
C ILE A 74 8.84 -33.75 16.56
N ASP A 75 8.79 -33.69 17.89
CA ASP A 75 8.86 -32.43 18.60
C ASP A 75 10.23 -31.74 18.47
N VAL A 76 11.31 -32.52 18.62
CA VAL A 76 12.68 -32.05 18.41
C VAL A 76 12.93 -31.67 16.95
N ILE A 77 12.40 -32.46 16.00
CA ILE A 77 12.48 -32.17 14.56
C ILE A 77 11.82 -30.82 14.25
N CYS A 78 10.66 -30.51 14.84
CA CYS A 78 10.01 -29.20 14.67
C CYS A 78 10.90 -28.05 15.16
N ASP A 79 11.53 -28.20 16.35
CA ASP A 79 12.49 -27.22 16.87
C ASP A 79 13.70 -27.05 15.94
N ILE A 80 14.24 -28.14 15.41
CA ILE A 80 15.35 -28.12 14.44
C ILE A 80 14.94 -27.37 13.17
N TYR A 81 13.75 -27.61 12.61
CA TYR A 81 13.29 -26.90 11.41
C TYR A 81 13.13 -25.39 11.65
N ILE A 82 12.55 -25.00 12.79
CA ILE A 82 12.45 -23.58 13.17
C ILE A 82 13.85 -22.98 13.27
N LEU A 83 14.77 -23.63 14.00
CA LEU A 83 16.14 -23.15 14.17
C LEU A 83 16.89 -23.05 12.86
N LEU A 84 16.81 -24.05 11.98
CA LEU A 84 17.42 -24.02 10.66
C LEU A 84 16.86 -22.89 9.80
N GLY A 85 15.56 -22.63 9.86
CA GLY A 85 14.95 -21.51 9.13
C GLY A 85 15.43 -20.15 9.65
N TYR A 86 15.41 -19.93 10.96
CA TYR A 86 15.92 -18.70 11.58
C TYR A 86 17.42 -18.50 11.32
N PHE A 87 18.23 -19.54 11.52
CA PHE A 87 19.68 -19.50 11.29
C PHE A 87 20.01 -19.30 9.81
N GLY A 88 19.29 -19.97 8.90
CA GLY A 88 19.44 -19.83 7.46
C GLY A 88 19.11 -18.41 7.01
N LEU A 89 17.98 -17.84 7.44
CA LEU A 89 17.58 -16.48 7.11
C LEU A 89 18.53 -15.42 7.69
N ALA A 90 19.01 -15.62 8.92
CA ALA A 90 20.04 -14.76 9.52
C ALA A 90 21.36 -14.82 8.74
N SER A 91 21.78 -16.01 8.33
CA SER A 91 23.01 -16.24 7.55
C SER A 91 22.91 -15.59 6.17
N ILE A 92 21.78 -15.74 5.47
CA ILE A 92 21.52 -15.09 4.19
C ILE A 92 21.63 -13.57 4.34
N LEU A 93 20.98 -12.99 5.35
CA LEU A 93 21.02 -11.55 5.62
C LEU A 93 22.45 -11.07 5.90
N PHE A 94 23.19 -11.81 6.72
CA PHE A 94 24.59 -11.52 7.03
C PHE A 94 25.46 -11.56 5.77
N MET A 95 25.38 -12.63 4.97
CA MET A 95 26.17 -12.76 3.74
C MET A 95 25.89 -11.63 2.74
N GLN A 96 24.63 -11.21 2.60
CA GLN A 96 24.24 -10.17 1.65
C GLN A 96 24.56 -8.75 2.10
N ARG A 97 24.52 -8.48 3.41
CA ARG A 97 24.54 -7.11 3.97
C ARG A 97 25.57 -6.94 5.09
N SER A 98 26.63 -7.74 5.12
CA SER A 98 27.73 -7.63 6.11
C SER A 98 28.56 -6.34 6.04
N ASP A 99 28.16 -5.38 5.22
CA ASP A 99 28.70 -4.03 5.10
C ASP A 99 27.85 -3.00 5.83
N ASP A 100 26.80 -3.43 6.52
CA ASP A 100 25.86 -2.61 7.26
C ASP A 100 25.76 -3.14 8.70
N TRP A 101 26.05 -2.29 9.70
CA TRP A 101 26.05 -2.73 11.11
C TRP A 101 24.65 -3.11 11.59
N PHE A 102 23.62 -2.46 11.06
CA PHE A 102 22.24 -2.72 11.42
C PHE A 102 21.80 -4.08 10.88
N ALA A 103 22.21 -4.45 9.67
CA ALA A 103 21.94 -5.78 9.13
C ALA A 103 22.64 -6.90 9.93
N ILE A 104 23.89 -6.68 10.37
CA ILE A 104 24.60 -7.63 11.24
C ILE A 104 23.90 -7.77 12.60
N LEU A 105 23.47 -6.64 13.19
CA LEU A 105 22.72 -6.68 14.45
C LEU A 105 21.44 -7.49 14.29
N ILE A 106 20.63 -7.23 13.26
CA ILE A 106 19.36 -7.92 13.10
C ILE A 106 19.52 -9.40 12.75
N SER A 107 20.57 -9.80 12.02
CA SER A 107 20.82 -11.24 11.83
C SER A 107 21.16 -11.94 13.16
N ILE A 108 21.88 -11.28 14.08
CA ILE A 108 22.09 -11.80 15.45
C ILE A 108 20.76 -11.92 16.19
N VAL A 109 19.89 -10.91 16.09
CA VAL A 109 18.58 -10.90 16.73
C VAL A 109 17.69 -12.04 16.20
N ILE A 110 17.61 -12.22 14.88
CA ILE A 110 16.87 -13.31 14.25
C ILE A 110 17.36 -14.65 14.81
N MET A 111 18.66 -14.91 14.73
CA MET A 111 19.23 -16.17 15.17
C MET A 111 18.99 -16.44 16.67
N SER A 112 19.15 -15.41 17.50
CA SER A 112 18.93 -15.50 18.96
C SER A 112 17.45 -15.74 19.30
N PHE A 113 16.55 -15.05 18.59
CA PHE A 113 15.11 -15.22 18.79
C PHE A 113 14.61 -16.59 18.37
N GLY A 114 15.23 -17.19 17.34
CA GLY A 114 14.97 -18.57 16.93
C GLY A 114 15.09 -19.58 18.08
N ILE A 115 16.07 -19.41 18.98
CA ILE A 115 16.18 -20.24 20.19
C ILE A 115 15.06 -19.94 21.19
N SER A 116 14.69 -18.68 21.36
CA SER A 116 13.67 -18.32 22.37
C SER A 116 12.27 -18.87 22.06
N VAL A 117 12.01 -19.20 20.80
CA VAL A 117 10.73 -19.76 20.34
C VAL A 117 10.71 -21.29 20.30
N THR A 118 11.83 -21.95 20.57
CA THR A 118 11.89 -23.42 20.60
C THR A 118 11.57 -23.97 21.97
N ASN A 119 11.03 -25.19 22.03
CA ASN A 119 10.75 -25.84 23.30
C ASN A 119 12.05 -26.19 24.03
N GLY A 120 13.06 -26.70 23.32
CA GLY A 120 14.36 -26.99 23.91
C GLY A 120 15.05 -25.75 24.49
N GLY A 121 14.91 -24.58 23.85
CA GLY A 121 15.37 -23.32 24.43
C GLY A 121 14.63 -22.97 25.72
N ASN A 122 13.30 -23.06 25.70
CA ASN A 122 12.49 -22.79 26.89
C ASN A 122 12.79 -23.77 28.05
N GLU A 123 13.10 -25.03 27.77
CA GLU A 123 13.46 -26.05 28.76
C GLU A 123 14.84 -25.82 29.39
N LEU A 124 15.81 -25.36 28.59
CA LEU A 124 17.10 -24.93 29.15
C LEU A 124 16.94 -23.73 30.09
N ALA A 125 16.01 -22.83 29.77
CA ALA A 125 15.73 -21.65 30.60
C ALA A 125 15.03 -21.99 31.93
N THR A 126 14.34 -23.13 32.01
CA THR A 126 13.74 -23.65 33.26
C THR A 126 14.69 -24.56 34.05
N SER A 127 15.67 -25.15 33.39
CA SER A 127 16.63 -26.07 34.01
C SER A 127 17.69 -25.33 34.83
N HIS A 128 17.75 -25.58 36.14
CA HIS A 128 18.70 -24.92 37.06
C HIS A 128 20.17 -25.03 36.62
N ASN A 129 20.55 -26.15 35.98
CA ASN A 129 21.91 -26.39 35.51
C ASN A 129 22.26 -25.63 34.22
N TYR A 130 21.26 -25.21 33.44
CA TYR A 130 21.44 -24.66 32.10
C TYR A 130 20.89 -23.24 31.92
N GLN A 131 20.16 -22.71 32.89
CA GLN A 131 19.60 -21.35 32.84
C GLN A 131 20.67 -20.29 32.54
N TYR A 132 21.84 -20.35 33.18
CA TYR A 132 22.94 -19.41 32.92
C TYR A 132 23.52 -19.53 31.51
N LEU A 133 23.44 -20.72 30.88
CA LEU A 133 23.92 -20.95 29.53
C LEU A 133 23.02 -20.27 28.50
N ILE A 134 21.71 -20.23 28.70
CA ILE A 134 20.78 -19.67 27.70
C ILE A 134 20.44 -18.21 27.94
N SER A 135 20.52 -17.71 29.18
CA SER A 135 20.14 -16.34 29.55
C SER A 135 20.75 -15.24 28.68
N PRO A 136 22.06 -15.26 28.31
CA PRO A 136 22.61 -14.24 27.42
C PRO A 136 21.90 -14.16 26.07
N ILE A 137 21.55 -15.31 25.48
CA ILE A 137 20.83 -15.36 24.20
C ILE A 137 19.39 -14.89 24.35
N MET A 138 18.72 -15.24 25.45
CA MET A 138 17.37 -14.74 25.72
C MET A 138 17.36 -13.21 25.86
N ILE A 139 18.33 -12.65 26.58
CA ILE A 139 18.47 -11.19 26.73
C ILE A 139 18.68 -10.54 25.36
N ILE A 140 19.60 -11.07 24.53
CA ILE A 140 19.86 -10.56 23.18
C ILE A 140 18.62 -10.63 22.29
N ALA A 141 17.90 -11.75 22.31
CA ALA A 141 16.70 -11.97 21.51
C ALA A 141 15.60 -10.96 21.84
N GLN A 142 15.26 -10.81 23.12
CA GLN A 142 14.15 -9.99 23.59
C GLN A 142 14.47 -8.50 23.45
N THR A 143 15.68 -8.10 23.87
CA THR A 143 16.23 -6.75 23.64
C THR A 143 16.23 -6.40 22.16
N GLY A 144 16.68 -7.33 21.33
CA GLY A 144 16.86 -7.13 19.90
C GLY A 144 15.58 -6.78 19.17
N ILE A 145 14.46 -7.43 19.50
CA ILE A 145 13.15 -7.14 18.88
C ILE A 145 12.61 -5.77 19.30
N ILE A 146 12.77 -5.42 20.58
CA ILE A 146 12.34 -4.11 21.08
C ILE A 146 13.17 -3.01 20.41
N LEU A 147 14.49 -3.19 20.44
CA LEU A 147 15.45 -2.26 19.85
C LEU A 147 15.27 -2.12 18.33
N PHE A 148 14.92 -3.21 17.64
CA PHE A 148 14.62 -3.18 16.22
C PHE A 148 13.52 -2.15 15.91
N GLY A 149 12.41 -2.12 16.64
CA GLY A 149 11.35 -1.13 16.37
C GLY A 149 11.71 0.30 16.68
N TRP A 150 12.68 0.53 17.57
CA TRP A 150 13.17 1.87 17.87
C TRP A 150 14.19 2.37 16.83
N LEU A 151 14.94 1.46 16.22
CA LEU A 151 16.00 1.76 15.25
C LEU A 151 15.53 1.70 13.78
N TYR A 152 14.54 0.87 13.48
CA TYR A 152 14.13 0.57 12.12
C TYR A 152 13.43 1.77 11.45
N PRO A 153 13.69 2.06 10.15
CA PRO A 153 14.52 1.38 9.15
C PRO A 153 15.92 1.98 8.94
N ASP A 154 16.24 3.10 9.60
CA ASP A 154 17.42 3.92 9.32
C ASP A 154 18.56 3.75 10.34
N GLY A 155 18.37 2.89 11.35
CA GLY A 155 19.37 2.58 12.37
C GLY A 155 19.57 3.68 13.40
N ARG A 156 18.71 4.70 13.43
CA ARG A 156 18.79 5.82 14.38
C ARG A 156 17.70 5.68 15.42
N LEU A 157 17.94 6.13 16.65
CA LEU A 157 16.88 6.24 17.66
C LEU A 157 16.04 7.49 17.40
N PHE A 158 14.73 7.32 17.25
CA PHE A 158 13.79 8.45 17.16
C PHE A 158 12.50 8.09 17.91
N PRO A 159 12.02 8.97 18.81
CA PRO A 159 12.56 10.30 19.11
C PRO A 159 13.87 10.24 19.92
N SER A 160 14.64 11.32 19.92
CA SER A 160 15.99 11.35 20.52
C SER A 160 16.02 11.08 22.03
N TRP A 161 14.89 11.19 22.74
CA TRP A 161 14.77 10.84 24.15
C TRP A 161 14.86 9.32 24.41
N LEU A 162 14.62 8.47 23.40
CA LEU A 162 14.74 7.01 23.55
C LEU A 162 16.15 6.56 23.96
N LYS A 163 17.18 7.40 23.73
CA LYS A 163 18.53 7.13 24.23
C LYS A 163 18.61 7.03 25.75
N TYR A 164 17.69 7.68 26.47
CA TYR A 164 17.59 7.59 27.94
C TYR A 164 16.74 6.39 28.40
N ALA A 165 15.81 5.92 27.55
CA ALA A 165 15.02 4.72 27.82
C ALA A 165 15.82 3.43 27.55
N LEU A 166 16.81 3.48 26.65
CA LEU A 166 17.62 2.33 26.26
C LEU A 166 18.35 1.64 27.44
N PRO A 167 19.06 2.35 28.34
CA PRO A 167 19.66 1.72 29.52
C PRO A 167 18.62 1.07 30.43
N VAL A 168 17.46 1.71 30.63
CA VAL A 168 16.37 1.19 31.46
C VAL A 168 15.82 -0.12 30.88
N MET A 169 15.58 -0.14 29.57
CA MET A 169 15.15 -1.33 28.85
C MET A 169 16.18 -2.46 28.96
N LEU A 170 17.48 -2.18 28.77
CA LEU A 170 18.54 -3.17 28.90
C LEU A 170 18.62 -3.77 30.30
N VAL A 171 18.60 -2.92 31.34
CA VAL A 171 18.59 -3.37 32.73
C VAL A 171 17.35 -4.22 33.00
N ASN A 172 16.18 -3.82 32.50
CA ASN A 172 14.95 -4.59 32.67
C ASN A 172 15.03 -5.97 32.00
N MET A 173 15.59 -6.08 30.80
CA MET A 173 15.80 -7.38 30.13
C MET A 173 16.79 -8.27 30.90
N VAL A 174 17.87 -7.71 31.44
CA VAL A 174 18.79 -8.47 32.31
C VAL A 174 18.06 -8.94 33.56
N LEU A 175 17.32 -8.07 34.24
CA LEU A 175 16.57 -8.44 35.46
C LEU A 175 15.52 -9.51 35.19
N LEU A 176 14.86 -9.50 34.02
CA LEU A 176 13.84 -10.50 33.68
C LEU A 176 14.44 -11.86 33.33
N TYR A 177 15.60 -11.90 32.66
CA TYR A 177 16.12 -13.15 32.07
C TYR A 177 17.40 -13.67 32.72
N TRP A 178 18.02 -12.92 33.64
CA TRP A 178 19.20 -13.38 34.36
C TRP A 178 18.82 -14.23 35.58
N PRO A 179 19.39 -15.45 35.74
CA PRO A 179 19.05 -16.31 36.86
C PRO A 179 19.56 -15.71 38.18
N GLY A 180 18.75 -15.81 39.23
CA GLY A 180 19.05 -15.21 40.54
C GLY A 180 18.69 -13.71 40.67
N SER A 181 18.15 -13.10 39.62
CA SER A 181 17.55 -11.77 39.71
C SER A 181 16.25 -11.79 40.55
N PRO A 182 15.97 -10.74 41.35
CA PRO A 182 14.71 -10.63 42.10
C PRO A 182 13.47 -10.49 41.20
N PHE A 183 13.66 -10.15 39.91
CA PHE A 183 12.60 -10.05 38.92
C PHE A 183 12.71 -11.14 37.85
N PHE A 184 13.41 -12.24 38.15
CA PHE A 184 13.55 -13.32 37.19
C PHE A 184 12.17 -13.80 36.73
N ALA A 185 11.94 -13.84 35.42
CA ALA A 185 10.63 -14.00 34.80
C ALA A 185 9.86 -15.22 35.31
N LYS A 186 10.57 -16.29 35.69
CA LYS A 186 9.99 -17.53 36.22
C LYS A 186 9.55 -17.43 37.69
N GLN A 187 10.03 -16.45 38.44
CA GLN A 187 9.62 -16.16 39.83
C GLN A 187 8.47 -15.14 39.89
N LEU A 188 8.26 -14.40 38.81
CA LEU A 188 7.16 -13.44 38.70
C LEU A 188 5.83 -14.16 38.45
N ASN A 189 4.76 -13.63 39.02
CA ASN A 189 3.42 -14.03 38.61
C ASN A 189 3.17 -13.63 37.14
N LEU A 190 2.48 -14.50 36.41
CA LEU A 190 2.26 -14.36 34.97
C LEU A 190 1.73 -12.96 34.56
N PRO A 191 0.77 -12.33 35.28
CA PRO A 191 0.28 -11.00 34.91
C PRO A 191 1.35 -9.90 34.96
N VAL A 192 2.25 -9.94 35.95
CA VAL A 192 3.32 -8.93 36.07
C VAL A 192 4.35 -9.12 34.98
N PHE A 193 4.78 -10.36 34.73
CA PHE A 193 5.69 -10.68 33.64
C PHE A 193 5.13 -10.23 32.28
N LEU A 194 3.86 -10.54 32.01
CA LEU A 194 3.19 -10.11 30.78
C LEU A 194 3.07 -8.59 30.70
N GLY A 195 2.68 -7.90 31.78
CA GLY A 195 2.57 -6.45 31.81
C GLY A 195 3.88 -5.74 31.45
N ILE A 196 4.99 -6.16 32.05
CA ILE A 196 6.33 -5.61 31.78
C ILE A 196 6.76 -5.90 30.34
N SER A 197 6.58 -7.15 29.89
CA SER A 197 7.00 -7.56 28.55
C SER A 197 6.19 -6.84 27.46
N LEU A 198 4.87 -6.79 27.61
CA LEU A 198 3.96 -6.14 26.66
C LEU A 198 4.22 -4.64 26.58
N PHE A 199 4.54 -3.97 27.69
CA PHE A 199 4.90 -2.55 27.67
C PHE A 199 6.02 -2.26 26.67
N TRP A 200 7.11 -3.04 26.70
CA TRP A 200 8.23 -2.84 25.78
C TRP A 200 7.88 -3.21 24.34
N TYR A 201 7.17 -4.32 24.13
CA TYR A 201 6.73 -4.71 22.78
C TYR A 201 5.78 -3.68 22.16
N PHE A 202 4.83 -3.14 22.92
CA PHE A 202 3.94 -2.07 22.48
C PHE A 202 4.69 -0.76 22.26
N SER A 203 5.71 -0.45 23.07
CA SER A 203 6.57 0.71 22.81
C SER A 203 7.29 0.58 21.46
N SER A 204 7.81 -0.61 21.14
CA SER A 204 8.50 -0.90 19.88
C SER A 204 7.54 -0.78 18.68
N ALA A 205 6.38 -1.45 18.75
CA ALA A 205 5.37 -1.37 17.71
C ALA A 205 4.78 0.04 17.55
N GLY A 206 4.57 0.75 18.67
CA GLY A 206 4.09 2.12 18.71
C GLY A 206 5.06 3.09 18.04
N MET A 207 6.36 2.94 18.28
CA MET A 207 7.39 3.77 17.62
C MET A 207 7.49 3.48 16.12
N MET A 208 7.43 2.22 15.71
CA MET A 208 7.34 1.88 14.28
C MET A 208 6.10 2.53 13.63
N GLY A 209 4.94 2.47 14.29
CA GLY A 209 3.70 3.09 13.83
C GLY A 209 3.76 4.62 13.79
N TYR A 210 4.39 5.25 14.78
CA TYR A 210 4.62 6.69 14.79
C TYR A 210 5.52 7.14 13.62
N ARG A 211 6.66 6.46 13.45
CA ARG A 211 7.63 6.81 12.40
C ARG A 211 7.07 6.54 11.00
N TYR A 212 6.26 5.49 10.84
CA TYR A 212 5.48 5.22 9.63
C TYR A 212 4.65 6.43 9.17
N ARG A 213 4.01 7.13 10.12
CA ARG A 213 3.15 8.28 9.82
C ARG A 213 3.92 9.57 9.58
N SER A 214 5.05 9.77 10.25
CA SER A 214 5.66 11.10 10.41
C SER A 214 6.92 11.35 9.56
N ILE A 215 7.70 10.32 9.20
CA ILE A 215 9.10 10.54 8.78
C ILE A 215 9.48 9.81 7.47
N PHE A 216 8.77 8.76 7.04
CA PHE A 216 9.32 7.83 6.04
C PHE A 216 8.96 8.04 4.57
N ASN A 217 9.96 7.77 3.72
CA ASN A 217 9.87 7.65 2.27
C ASN A 217 9.03 6.42 1.86
N PRO A 218 8.43 6.39 0.66
CA PRO A 218 7.55 5.29 0.21
C PRO A 218 8.16 3.89 0.35
N ASN A 219 9.44 3.72 0.02
CA ASN A 219 10.17 2.45 0.15
C ASN A 219 10.29 1.99 1.61
N GLN A 220 10.53 2.92 2.54
CA GLN A 220 10.64 2.61 3.97
C GLN A 220 9.28 2.23 4.57
N ARG A 221 8.19 2.86 4.11
CA ARG A 221 6.82 2.48 4.48
C ARG A 221 6.51 1.05 4.01
N GLN A 222 6.91 0.67 2.80
CA GLN A 222 6.72 -0.70 2.32
C GLN A 222 7.46 -1.72 3.18
N GLN A 223 8.68 -1.43 3.61
CA GLN A 223 9.44 -2.38 4.41
C GLN A 223 8.85 -2.57 5.82
N ILE A 224 8.31 -1.52 6.44
CA ILE A 224 7.57 -1.63 7.71
C ILE A 224 6.32 -2.51 7.56
N ARG A 225 5.65 -2.49 6.40
CA ARG A 225 4.49 -3.37 6.16
C ARG A 225 4.89 -4.84 6.26
N TYR A 226 6.04 -5.23 5.70
CA TYR A 226 6.53 -6.60 5.84
C TYR A 226 6.77 -6.97 7.31
N VAL A 227 7.38 -6.07 8.09
CA VAL A 227 7.59 -6.31 9.53
C VAL A 227 6.27 -6.58 10.24
N PHE A 228 5.26 -5.73 10.04
CA PHE A 228 3.95 -5.92 10.67
C PHE A 228 3.27 -7.22 10.24
N THR A 229 3.31 -7.56 8.94
CA THR A 229 2.83 -8.85 8.43
C THR A 229 3.57 -10.02 9.07
N GLY A 230 4.89 -9.91 9.21
CA GLY A 230 5.76 -10.87 9.87
C GLY A 230 5.32 -11.16 11.30
N MET A 231 5.02 -10.12 12.08
CA MET A 231 4.61 -10.23 13.48
C MET A 231 3.27 -10.95 13.68
N MET A 232 2.45 -11.08 12.64
CA MET A 232 1.14 -11.72 12.73
C MET A 232 1.22 -13.22 12.95
N GLY A 233 2.25 -13.89 12.43
CA GLY A 233 2.44 -15.34 12.58
C GLY A 233 2.58 -15.76 14.05
N PRO A 234 3.60 -15.25 14.78
CA PRO A 234 3.76 -15.53 16.20
C PRO A 234 2.55 -15.09 17.04
N LEU A 235 1.92 -13.96 16.70
CA LEU A 235 0.72 -13.48 17.38
C LEU A 235 -0.45 -14.47 17.21
N LEU A 236 -0.69 -14.94 16.00
CA LEU A 236 -1.75 -15.91 15.71
C LEU A 236 -1.48 -17.23 16.44
N TRP A 237 -0.22 -17.69 16.47
CA TRP A 237 0.15 -18.88 17.24
C TRP A 237 -0.12 -18.70 18.74
N PHE A 238 0.28 -17.56 19.32
CA PHE A 238 0.07 -17.28 20.74
C PHE A 238 -1.43 -17.25 21.08
N ILE A 239 -2.22 -16.57 20.24
CA ILE A 239 -3.68 -16.57 20.40
C ILE A 239 -4.16 -18.03 20.36
N LEU A 240 -4.02 -18.74 19.24
CA LEU A 240 -4.51 -20.11 19.08
C LEU A 240 -4.09 -21.04 20.22
N PHE A 241 -2.81 -21.04 20.60
CA PHE A 241 -2.29 -21.90 21.65
C PHE A 241 -2.93 -21.60 23.00
N TYR A 242 -2.90 -20.34 23.46
CA TYR A 242 -3.37 -20.01 24.79
C TYR A 242 -4.89 -20.08 24.94
N GLY A 243 -5.68 -19.71 23.93
CA GLY A 243 -7.12 -19.83 24.11
C GLY A 243 -7.65 -21.21 23.89
N ILE A 244 -7.09 -22.03 23.02
CA ILE A 244 -7.56 -23.42 22.95
C ILE A 244 -7.34 -24.08 24.31
N ASN A 245 -6.23 -23.82 24.99
CA ASN A 245 -6.00 -24.27 26.37
C ASN A 245 -6.94 -23.63 27.41
N LEU A 246 -7.23 -22.33 27.30
CA LEU A 246 -8.13 -21.63 28.22
C LEU A 246 -9.58 -22.14 28.10
N PHE A 247 -10.01 -22.48 26.89
CA PHE A 247 -11.40 -22.71 26.54
C PHE A 247 -11.82 -24.14 26.40
N PHE A 248 -10.86 -24.99 26.07
CA PHE A 248 -11.03 -26.42 26.07
C PHE A 248 -9.99 -27.01 27.03
N PRO A 249 -10.18 -26.86 28.37
CA PRO A 249 -9.24 -27.43 29.34
C PRO A 249 -9.06 -28.94 29.17
N ALA A 250 -10.07 -29.63 28.64
CA ALA A 250 -10.01 -31.05 28.27
C ALA A 250 -8.98 -31.35 27.15
N VAL A 251 -8.66 -30.36 26.31
CA VAL A 251 -7.60 -30.42 25.28
C VAL A 251 -6.22 -30.13 25.89
N GLY A 252 -6.14 -29.41 27.01
CA GLY A 252 -4.90 -29.18 27.77
C GLY A 252 -4.64 -30.18 28.90
N GLY A 253 -5.58 -31.09 29.19
CA GLY A 253 -5.53 -32.01 30.33
C GLY A 253 -4.73 -33.30 30.10
N ASP A 254 -4.57 -34.08 31.16
CA ASP A 254 -3.60 -35.19 31.25
C ASP A 254 -4.13 -36.59 30.86
N ALA A 255 -5.28 -36.75 30.20
CA ALA A 255 -5.93 -38.09 30.15
C ALA A 255 -6.66 -38.50 28.86
N THR A 256 -6.49 -37.85 27.70
CA THR A 256 -7.17 -38.26 26.45
C THR A 256 -6.27 -38.16 25.20
N LEU A 257 -6.67 -38.78 24.08
CA LEU A 257 -5.97 -38.72 22.78
C LEU A 257 -5.93 -37.29 22.21
N THR A 258 -6.89 -36.47 22.60
CA THR A 258 -7.11 -35.10 22.11
C THR A 258 -5.96 -34.12 22.45
N PRO A 259 -5.45 -34.03 23.70
CA PRO A 259 -4.27 -33.24 24.05
C PRO A 259 -3.00 -33.58 23.26
N VAL A 260 -2.77 -34.87 23.01
CA VAL A 260 -1.59 -35.35 22.29
C VAL A 260 -1.64 -34.93 20.82
N VAL A 261 -2.78 -35.15 20.16
CA VAL A 261 -3.01 -34.70 18.78
C VAL A 261 -2.95 -33.18 18.68
N PHE A 262 -3.58 -32.46 19.60
CA PHE A 262 -3.53 -31.00 19.64
C PHE A 262 -2.11 -30.47 19.77
N ARG A 263 -1.29 -31.07 20.65
CA ARG A 263 0.13 -30.72 20.78
C ARG A 263 0.89 -30.91 19.48
N ILE A 264 0.74 -32.05 18.79
CA ILE A 264 1.40 -32.30 17.49
C ILE A 264 0.97 -31.25 16.45
N VAL A 265 -0.34 -31.03 16.30
CA VAL A 265 -0.88 -30.07 15.33
C VAL A 265 -0.34 -28.67 15.59
N MET A 266 -0.35 -28.22 16.85
CA MET A 266 0.17 -26.90 17.22
C MET A 266 1.69 -26.78 17.00
N ARG A 267 2.42 -27.89 17.11
CA ARG A 267 3.87 -27.93 16.86
C ARG A 267 4.19 -27.88 15.37
N VAL A 268 3.50 -28.65 14.54
CA VAL A 268 3.66 -28.54 13.07
C VAL A 268 3.25 -27.15 12.58
N LEU A 269 2.14 -26.60 13.09
CA LEU A 269 1.68 -25.26 12.74
C LEU A 269 2.67 -24.17 13.16
N SER A 270 3.37 -24.35 14.30
CA SER A 270 4.37 -23.41 14.79
C SER A 270 5.49 -23.16 13.78
N ILE A 271 5.90 -24.17 13.00
CA ILE A 271 6.96 -24.04 11.99
C ILE A 271 6.59 -22.94 10.99
N GLY A 272 5.39 -23.02 10.40
CA GLY A 272 4.92 -22.01 9.44
C GLY A 272 4.74 -20.64 10.10
N LEU A 273 4.03 -20.57 11.22
CA LEU A 273 3.69 -19.31 11.87
C LEU A 273 4.91 -18.55 12.40
N PHE A 274 5.90 -19.24 12.97
CA PHE A 274 7.11 -18.59 13.48
C PHE A 274 8.12 -18.25 12.39
N LEU A 275 8.13 -18.94 11.24
CA LEU A 275 9.06 -18.62 10.14
C LEU A 275 8.62 -17.42 9.30
N VAL A 276 7.34 -17.04 9.33
CA VAL A 276 6.83 -15.83 8.65
C VAL A 276 7.53 -14.57 9.16
N PHE A 277 7.75 -14.46 10.48
CA PHE A 277 8.40 -13.30 11.08
C PHE A 277 9.83 -13.03 10.59
N PRO A 278 10.80 -13.96 10.75
CA PRO A 278 12.17 -13.75 10.28
C PRO A 278 12.24 -13.63 8.76
N ALA A 279 11.38 -14.32 8.00
CA ALA A 279 11.35 -14.19 6.54
C ALA A 279 10.99 -12.76 6.12
N CYS A 280 9.92 -12.20 6.71
CA CYS A 280 9.53 -10.82 6.48
C CYS A 280 10.59 -9.82 6.93
N LEU A 281 11.26 -10.07 8.06
CA LEU A 281 12.34 -9.21 8.57
C LEU A 281 13.55 -9.19 7.62
N THR A 282 13.97 -10.37 7.14
CA THR A 282 15.05 -10.50 6.15
C THR A 282 14.68 -9.81 4.84
N ILE A 283 13.46 -9.98 4.33
CA ILE A 283 12.98 -9.28 3.12
C ILE A 283 13.02 -7.75 3.33
N ALA A 284 12.53 -7.28 4.47
CA ALA A 284 12.47 -5.86 4.81
C ALA A 284 13.86 -5.20 4.85
N ILE A 285 14.90 -5.92 5.30
CA ILE A 285 16.27 -5.39 5.47
C ILE A 285 17.14 -5.62 4.25
N SER A 286 17.06 -6.79 3.60
CA SER A 286 17.83 -7.08 2.40
C SER A 286 17.51 -6.11 1.26
N ARG A 287 16.40 -5.37 1.35
CA ARG A 287 15.85 -4.53 0.29
C ARG A 287 15.74 -5.31 -1.02
N PHE A 288 15.43 -6.61 -0.91
CA PHE A 288 15.08 -7.38 -2.08
C PHE A 288 13.92 -6.63 -2.72
N LYS A 289 14.11 -6.15 -3.94
CA LYS A 289 13.02 -5.80 -4.85
C LYS A 289 12.31 -7.09 -5.25
N LEU A 290 11.94 -7.95 -4.29
CA LEU A 290 11.53 -9.30 -4.63
C LEU A 290 10.33 -9.23 -5.56
N PHE A 291 9.47 -8.22 -5.41
CA PHE A 291 8.60 -7.78 -6.48
C PHE A 291 8.14 -6.33 -6.25
N ASP A 292 7.98 -5.56 -7.32
CA ASP A 292 6.97 -4.51 -7.43
C ASP A 292 5.56 -5.13 -7.30
N ILE A 293 5.28 -5.84 -6.19
CA ILE A 293 3.97 -6.44 -5.91
C ILE A 293 3.00 -5.28 -5.65
N ASP A 294 1.96 -5.25 -6.49
CA ASP A 294 0.86 -4.30 -6.46
C ASP A 294 0.41 -3.94 -5.05
N LEU A 295 0.09 -2.65 -4.87
CA LEU A 295 -0.57 -2.12 -3.67
C LEU A 295 -1.80 -2.97 -3.29
N ILE A 296 -2.47 -3.57 -4.27
CA ILE A 296 -3.65 -4.44 -4.13
C ILE A 296 -3.30 -5.78 -3.47
N ILE A 297 -2.23 -6.45 -3.88
CA ILE A 297 -1.83 -7.76 -3.33
C ILE A 297 -1.31 -7.59 -1.90
N ASN A 298 -0.51 -6.55 -1.63
CA ASN A 298 -0.06 -6.24 -0.28
C ASN A 298 -1.22 -5.82 0.64
N ARG A 299 -2.21 -5.08 0.13
CA ARG A 299 -3.41 -4.66 0.89
C ARG A 299 -4.36 -5.83 1.16
N ALA A 300 -4.59 -6.68 0.17
CA ALA A 300 -5.39 -7.90 0.34
C ALA A 300 -4.73 -8.89 1.30
N MET A 301 -3.40 -9.05 1.25
CA MET A 301 -2.67 -9.91 2.19
C MET A 301 -2.74 -9.37 3.62
N VAL A 302 -2.54 -8.06 3.80
CA VAL A 302 -2.69 -7.38 5.10
C VAL A 302 -4.12 -7.54 5.63
N TYR A 303 -5.15 -7.38 4.79
CA TYR A 303 -6.54 -7.59 5.21
C TYR A 303 -6.91 -9.02 5.48
N GLY A 304 -6.41 -9.96 4.67
CA GLY A 304 -6.59 -11.38 4.90
C GLY A 304 -6.06 -11.75 6.28
N ALA A 305 -4.81 -11.38 6.56
CA ALA A 305 -4.18 -11.66 7.83
C ALA A 305 -4.89 -10.95 9.02
N LEU A 306 -5.24 -9.66 8.89
CA LEU A 306 -5.97 -8.93 9.95
C LEU A 306 -7.37 -9.50 10.19
N THR A 307 -8.05 -9.94 9.14
CA THR A 307 -9.34 -10.61 9.25
C THR A 307 -9.22 -11.92 10.01
N VAL A 308 -8.17 -12.70 9.72
CA VAL A 308 -7.89 -13.96 10.44
C VAL A 308 -7.65 -13.68 11.92
N VAL A 309 -6.76 -12.73 12.26
CA VAL A 309 -6.48 -12.35 13.66
C VAL A 309 -7.75 -11.86 14.37
N LEU A 310 -8.53 -10.99 13.73
CA LEU A 310 -9.78 -10.50 14.30
C LEU A 310 -10.80 -11.63 14.51
N ALA A 311 -10.89 -12.58 13.57
CA ALA A 311 -11.78 -13.74 13.69
C ALA A 311 -11.35 -14.62 14.86
N THR A 312 -10.04 -14.78 15.07
CA THR A 312 -9.52 -15.49 16.23
C THR A 312 -9.85 -14.74 17.53
N VAL A 313 -9.63 -13.42 17.61
CA VAL A 313 -10.00 -12.63 18.80
C VAL A 313 -11.49 -12.73 19.12
N PHE A 314 -12.36 -12.66 18.10
CA PHE A 314 -13.81 -12.82 18.28
C PHE A 314 -14.18 -14.23 18.75
N GLY A 315 -13.55 -15.26 18.19
CA GLY A 315 -13.67 -16.62 18.70
C GLY A 315 -13.31 -16.71 20.17
N PHE A 316 -12.28 -15.99 20.62
CA PHE A 316 -11.85 -16.01 22.02
C PHE A 316 -12.83 -15.30 22.93
N VAL A 317 -13.29 -14.12 22.55
CA VAL A 317 -14.30 -13.38 23.31
C VAL A 317 -15.55 -14.24 23.48
N LEU A 318 -16.01 -14.90 22.42
CA LEU A 318 -17.15 -15.81 22.45
C LEU A 318 -16.96 -16.91 23.49
N ILE A 319 -15.76 -17.50 23.56
CA ILE A 319 -15.54 -18.59 24.50
C ILE A 319 -15.28 -18.09 25.93
N ILE A 320 -14.71 -16.88 26.14
CA ILE A 320 -14.63 -16.22 27.48
C ILE A 320 -16.04 -15.99 28.01
N VAL A 321 -16.92 -15.42 27.18
CA VAL A 321 -18.30 -15.13 27.58
C VAL A 321 -19.04 -16.43 27.87
N THR A 322 -18.83 -17.48 27.07
CA THR A 322 -19.39 -18.81 27.34
C THR A 322 -18.90 -19.39 28.67
N ALA A 323 -17.60 -19.31 28.96
CA ALA A 323 -17.02 -19.80 30.21
C ALA A 323 -17.57 -19.04 31.43
N LEU A 324 -17.66 -17.70 31.34
CA LEU A 324 -18.27 -16.84 32.36
C LEU A 324 -19.74 -17.19 32.59
N LEU A 325 -20.52 -17.34 31.52
CA LEU A 325 -21.91 -17.74 31.61
C LEU A 325 -22.05 -19.13 32.23
N ASN A 326 -21.15 -20.06 31.95
CA ASN A 326 -21.13 -21.37 32.58
C ASN A 326 -20.92 -21.30 34.10
N VAL A 327 -19.99 -20.47 34.55
CA VAL A 327 -19.72 -20.26 35.98
C VAL A 327 -20.91 -19.60 36.67
N ILE A 328 -21.52 -18.59 36.03
CA ILE A 328 -22.66 -17.85 36.60
C ILE A 328 -23.94 -18.71 36.62
N THR A 329 -24.18 -19.51 35.58
CA THR A 329 -25.39 -20.34 35.45
C THR A 329 -25.25 -21.72 36.08
N SER A 330 -24.15 -21.98 36.81
CA SER A 330 -23.86 -23.29 37.42
C SER A 330 -23.97 -24.46 36.42
N GLY A 331 -23.64 -24.22 35.15
CA GLY A 331 -23.69 -25.23 34.08
C GLY A 331 -25.07 -25.63 33.56
N GLN A 332 -26.19 -25.04 34.01
CA GLN A 332 -27.54 -25.49 33.61
C GLN A 332 -28.03 -24.95 32.25
N GLN A 333 -27.43 -23.89 31.70
CA GLN A 333 -27.86 -23.27 30.43
C GLN A 333 -26.70 -22.93 29.47
N THR A 334 -25.66 -23.78 29.43
CA THR A 334 -24.47 -23.60 28.58
C THR A 334 -24.82 -23.37 27.12
N THR A 335 -25.79 -24.12 26.61
CA THR A 335 -26.17 -24.11 25.18
C THR A 335 -26.75 -22.76 24.77
N ILE A 336 -27.60 -22.17 25.61
CA ILE A 336 -28.25 -20.87 25.34
C ILE A 336 -27.21 -19.74 25.37
N GLY A 337 -26.30 -19.77 26.35
CA GLY A 337 -25.20 -18.80 26.44
C GLY A 337 -24.26 -18.85 25.24
N LEU A 338 -23.99 -20.04 24.72
CA LEU A 338 -23.16 -20.25 23.52
C LEU A 338 -23.87 -19.75 22.25
N THR A 339 -25.18 -20.00 22.11
CA THR A 339 -25.97 -19.50 20.99
C THR A 339 -26.04 -17.97 20.97
N ILE A 340 -26.32 -17.33 22.12
CA ILE A 340 -26.39 -15.87 22.22
C ILE A 340 -25.02 -15.24 21.93
N SER A 341 -23.94 -15.81 22.47
CA SER A 341 -22.57 -15.33 22.23
C SER A 341 -22.14 -15.49 20.77
N ALA A 342 -22.54 -16.58 20.11
CA ALA A 342 -22.30 -16.80 18.68
C ALA A 342 -23.04 -15.80 17.79
N ILE A 343 -24.31 -15.52 18.09
CA ILE A 343 -25.10 -14.51 17.38
C ILE A 343 -24.47 -13.13 17.56
N ALA A 344 -24.09 -12.76 18.79
CA ALA A 344 -23.46 -11.47 19.09
C ALA A 344 -22.09 -11.33 18.40
N ALA A 345 -21.24 -12.36 18.45
CA ALA A 345 -19.94 -12.36 17.78
C ALA A 345 -20.10 -12.23 16.25
N GLY A 346 -21.04 -12.97 15.65
CA GLY A 346 -21.33 -12.88 14.22
C GLY A 346 -21.84 -11.49 13.81
N ALA A 347 -22.73 -10.90 14.59
CA ALA A 347 -23.29 -9.57 14.35
C ALA A 347 -22.22 -8.46 14.45
N LEU A 348 -21.29 -8.58 15.40
CA LEU A 348 -20.25 -7.58 15.66
C LEU A 348 -18.98 -7.78 14.81
N PHE A 349 -18.74 -8.98 14.28
CA PHE A 349 -17.54 -9.30 13.50
C PHE A 349 -17.43 -8.45 12.23
N GLN A 350 -18.51 -8.36 11.44
CA GLN A 350 -18.51 -7.55 10.20
C GLN A 350 -18.29 -6.04 10.46
N PRO A 351 -18.97 -5.40 11.41
CA PRO A 351 -18.70 -4.02 11.83
C PRO A 351 -17.24 -3.82 12.28
N ALA A 352 -16.72 -4.69 13.14
CA ALA A 352 -15.36 -4.60 13.65
C ALA A 352 -14.32 -4.78 12.53
N ARG A 353 -14.54 -5.75 11.63
CA ARG A 353 -13.69 -5.99 10.46
C ARG A 353 -13.66 -4.78 9.54
N LYS A 354 -14.81 -4.19 9.23
CA LYS A 354 -14.90 -2.97 8.41
C LYS A 354 -14.24 -1.78 9.09
N SER A 355 -14.44 -1.61 10.41
CA SER A 355 -13.78 -0.55 11.17
C SER A 355 -12.26 -0.71 11.16
N LEU A 356 -11.76 -1.93 11.32
CA LEU A 356 -10.34 -2.26 11.26
C LEU A 356 -9.77 -2.04 9.85
N GLN A 357 -10.48 -2.46 8.80
CA GLN A 357 -10.10 -2.18 7.41
C GLN A 357 -10.03 -0.68 7.13
N ARG A 358 -11.06 0.08 7.51
CA ARG A 358 -11.08 1.56 7.36
C ARG A 358 -9.97 2.23 8.15
N PHE A 359 -9.73 1.79 9.38
CA PHE A 359 -8.63 2.29 10.20
C PHE A 359 -7.29 2.03 9.51
N VAL A 360 -7.11 0.83 8.94
CA VAL A 360 -5.89 0.45 8.23
C VAL A 360 -5.76 1.20 6.90
N ASP A 361 -6.84 1.38 6.16
CA ASP A 361 -6.89 2.19 4.95
C ASP A 361 -6.50 3.63 5.20
N ARG A 362 -7.12 4.26 6.19
CA ARG A 362 -6.88 5.63 6.58
C ARG A 362 -5.47 5.82 7.15
N THR A 363 -5.00 4.87 7.96
CA THR A 363 -3.72 4.96 8.67
C THR A 363 -2.52 4.57 7.80
N PHE A 364 -2.64 3.46 7.08
CA PHE A 364 -1.51 2.85 6.38
C PHE A 364 -1.52 3.16 4.89
N TYR A 365 -2.69 3.20 4.24
CA TYR A 365 -2.77 3.39 2.79
C TYR A 365 -3.12 4.82 2.38
N HIS A 366 -3.49 5.69 3.32
CA HIS A 366 -3.92 7.08 3.08
C HIS A 366 -5.04 7.18 2.02
N ILE A 367 -5.85 6.11 1.90
CA ILE A 367 -6.97 6.08 0.98
C ILE A 367 -8.18 6.68 1.71
N ASN A 368 -8.61 7.85 1.29
CA ASN A 368 -9.82 8.53 1.77
C ASN A 368 -11.00 8.27 0.83
N ILE A 369 -11.10 7.05 0.29
CA ILE A 369 -12.15 6.65 -0.64
C ILE A 369 -12.91 5.47 -0.03
N ASP A 370 -14.18 5.69 0.28
CA ASP A 370 -15.07 4.69 0.87
C ASP A 370 -15.54 3.73 -0.24
N TYR A 371 -14.80 2.64 -0.44
CA TYR A 371 -15.12 1.60 -1.45
C TYR A 371 -16.47 0.91 -1.25
N LEU A 372 -17.14 1.14 -0.13
CA LEU A 372 -18.47 0.58 0.18
C LEU A 372 -19.63 1.52 -0.16
N LYS A 373 -19.36 2.73 -0.65
CA LYS A 373 -20.35 3.49 -1.41
C LYS A 373 -20.29 3.06 -2.87
N THR A 374 -20.78 1.86 -3.14
CA THR A 374 -21.32 1.56 -4.46
C THR A 374 -22.54 2.48 -4.63
N PRO A 375 -22.60 3.40 -5.60
CA PRO A 375 -23.89 3.97 -5.95
C PRO A 375 -24.75 2.80 -6.41
N ALA A 376 -25.86 2.61 -5.71
CA ALA A 376 -26.85 1.61 -6.06
C ALA A 376 -27.31 1.87 -7.50
N GLY A 377 -27.18 0.84 -8.35
CA GLY A 377 -27.84 0.80 -9.65
C GLY A 377 -27.03 1.39 -10.81
N ILE A 378 -26.11 0.61 -11.36
CA ILE A 378 -25.88 0.63 -12.80
C ILE A 378 -26.13 -0.78 -13.29
N LYS A 379 -27.34 -1.01 -13.82
CA LYS A 379 -27.63 -2.16 -14.66
C LYS A 379 -26.64 -2.13 -15.82
N ASN A 380 -26.03 -3.27 -16.12
CA ASN A 380 -25.24 -3.47 -17.32
C ASN A 380 -26.09 -3.10 -18.55
N SER A 381 -25.86 -1.91 -19.12
CA SER A 381 -26.36 -1.56 -20.45
C SER A 381 -25.42 -2.17 -21.50
N ASN A 382 -25.36 -3.50 -21.51
CA ASN A 382 -24.85 -4.29 -22.63
C ASN A 382 -26.00 -5.14 -23.14
N GLU A 383 -27.06 -4.47 -23.60
CA GLU A 383 -28.15 -5.06 -24.39
C GLU A 383 -28.96 -3.89 -24.97
N GLY A 384 -29.03 -3.79 -26.30
CA GLY A 384 -29.90 -2.86 -27.02
C GLY A 384 -29.31 -1.48 -27.28
N GLY A 385 -28.89 -1.24 -28.52
CA GLY A 385 -28.59 0.09 -29.00
C GLY A 385 -29.88 0.87 -29.23
N ASP A 386 -30.09 1.92 -28.44
CA ASP A 386 -30.92 3.04 -28.84
C ASP A 386 -30.00 4.27 -28.95
N THR A 387 -29.79 4.71 -30.19
CA THR A 387 -29.46 6.10 -30.53
C THR A 387 -30.44 7.00 -29.76
N ILE A 388 -30.05 8.23 -29.37
CA ILE A 388 -31.07 9.20 -28.91
C ILE A 388 -31.98 9.49 -30.11
N THR A 389 -33.02 8.68 -30.31
CA THR A 389 -33.98 8.75 -31.42
C THR A 389 -34.84 10.02 -31.34
N GLN A 390 -34.61 10.87 -30.32
CA GLN A 390 -35.30 12.13 -30.08
C GLN A 390 -34.43 13.38 -30.32
N ALA A 391 -33.15 13.25 -30.71
CA ALA A 391 -32.28 14.40 -30.97
C ALA A 391 -32.82 15.40 -32.03
N PRO A 392 -33.52 14.98 -33.10
CA PRO A 392 -34.14 15.91 -34.05
C PRO A 392 -35.29 16.73 -33.46
N VAL A 393 -35.92 16.24 -32.38
CA VAL A 393 -37.09 16.88 -31.74
C VAL A 393 -36.67 17.81 -30.61
N LEU A 394 -35.46 17.62 -30.05
CA LEU A 394 -35.02 18.30 -28.83
C LEU A 394 -34.44 19.70 -29.05
N PHE A 395 -33.86 19.99 -30.21
CA PHE A 395 -33.20 21.29 -30.48
C PHE A 395 -34.03 22.13 -31.43
N SER A 396 -35.26 22.47 -31.04
CA SER A 396 -36.24 23.18 -31.89
C SER A 396 -35.73 24.51 -32.47
N HIS A 397 -34.68 25.09 -31.86
CA HIS A 397 -34.03 26.32 -32.30
C HIS A 397 -32.83 26.11 -33.23
N TYR A 398 -32.39 24.90 -33.54
CA TYR A 398 -31.27 24.63 -34.45
C TYR A 398 -31.69 23.71 -35.59
N THR A 399 -31.25 24.01 -36.81
CA THR A 399 -31.60 23.26 -38.03
C THR A 399 -30.44 22.39 -38.51
N ASN A 400 -30.69 21.42 -39.40
CA ASN A 400 -29.65 20.58 -40.03
C ASN A 400 -28.78 19.79 -39.03
N LEU A 401 -29.41 19.24 -37.98
CA LEU A 401 -28.74 18.41 -36.98
C LEU A 401 -28.17 17.13 -37.61
N ALA A 402 -26.86 16.94 -37.47
CA ALA A 402 -26.14 15.75 -37.90
C ALA A 402 -25.20 15.29 -36.78
N LEU A 403 -25.30 14.03 -36.35
CA LEU A 403 -24.39 13.47 -35.34
C LEU A 403 -22.97 13.39 -35.93
N ILE A 404 -22.00 14.03 -35.29
CA ILE A 404 -20.58 14.06 -35.73
C ILE A 404 -19.63 13.36 -34.76
N GLY A 405 -20.07 13.06 -33.54
CA GLY A 405 -19.26 12.32 -32.57
C GLY A 405 -20.11 11.71 -31.46
N LYS A 406 -19.77 10.47 -31.08
CA LYS A 406 -20.40 9.75 -29.97
C LYS A 406 -19.33 9.26 -28.99
N GLY A 407 -19.38 9.75 -27.75
CA GLY A 407 -18.52 9.31 -26.66
C GLY A 407 -19.31 8.60 -25.56
N GLY A 408 -18.62 8.06 -24.56
CA GLY A 408 -19.26 7.34 -23.45
C GLY A 408 -20.10 8.19 -22.49
N MET A 409 -19.98 9.53 -22.55
CA MET A 409 -20.68 10.47 -21.65
C MET A 409 -21.42 11.60 -22.38
N ALA A 410 -21.22 11.74 -23.70
CA ALA A 410 -21.78 12.83 -24.48
C ALA A 410 -21.89 12.47 -25.97
N GLU A 411 -22.84 13.11 -26.65
CA GLU A 411 -22.96 13.11 -28.11
C GLU A 411 -22.72 14.53 -28.64
N VAL A 412 -22.12 14.65 -29.82
CA VAL A 412 -21.83 15.93 -30.47
C VAL A 412 -22.50 15.97 -31.82
N TYR A 413 -23.31 17.00 -32.04
CA TYR A 413 -24.08 17.23 -33.26
C TYR A 413 -23.55 18.48 -33.97
N ARG A 414 -23.35 18.39 -35.29
CA ARG A 414 -23.26 19.58 -36.14
C ARG A 414 -24.67 20.12 -36.33
N ALA A 415 -24.87 21.41 -36.19
CA ALA A 415 -26.14 22.06 -36.45
C ALA A 415 -25.92 23.45 -37.06
N GLU A 416 -27.01 24.09 -37.49
CA GLU A 416 -27.00 25.43 -38.08
C GLU A 416 -27.93 26.34 -37.27
N HIS A 417 -27.40 27.49 -36.85
CA HIS A 417 -28.18 28.50 -36.16
C HIS A 417 -29.16 29.15 -37.15
N PRO A 418 -30.48 29.20 -36.87
CA PRO A 418 -31.51 29.54 -37.85
C PRO A 418 -31.41 30.97 -38.36
N ALA A 419 -31.13 31.92 -37.46
CA ALA A 419 -31.02 33.34 -37.80
C ALA A 419 -29.71 33.71 -38.50
N SER A 420 -28.56 33.30 -37.95
CA SER A 420 -27.24 33.69 -38.48
C SER A 420 -26.71 32.75 -39.58
N LYS A 421 -27.38 31.62 -39.84
CA LYS A 421 -26.92 30.55 -40.75
C LYS A 421 -25.53 30.01 -40.40
N ARG A 422 -25.07 30.28 -39.17
CA ARG A 422 -23.77 29.85 -38.67
C ARG A 422 -23.80 28.37 -38.33
N ILE A 423 -22.80 27.62 -38.79
CA ILE A 423 -22.59 26.23 -38.40
C ILE A 423 -22.00 26.21 -36.97
N VAL A 424 -22.60 25.38 -36.11
CA VAL A 424 -22.22 25.19 -34.71
C VAL A 424 -22.08 23.71 -34.40
N ALA A 425 -21.34 23.39 -33.33
CA ALA A 425 -21.36 22.08 -32.73
C ALA A 425 -22.17 22.13 -31.42
N ILE A 426 -23.04 21.15 -31.18
CA ILE A 426 -23.88 21.04 -29.99
C ILE A 426 -23.46 19.76 -29.27
N LYS A 427 -22.84 19.92 -28.10
CA LYS A 427 -22.48 18.80 -27.22
C LYS A 427 -23.60 18.56 -26.22
N VAL A 428 -24.11 17.34 -26.18
CA VAL A 428 -25.23 16.91 -25.33
C VAL A 428 -24.73 15.87 -24.35
N LEU A 429 -24.92 16.11 -23.04
CA LEU A 429 -24.53 15.17 -21.98
C LEU A 429 -25.64 14.15 -21.73
N LEU A 430 -25.28 12.86 -21.58
CA LEU A 430 -26.24 11.77 -21.39
C LEU A 430 -26.89 11.83 -19.98
N ALA A 431 -28.19 11.53 -19.91
CA ALA A 431 -29.08 11.76 -18.75
C ALA A 431 -28.71 11.03 -17.44
N ASN A 432 -27.82 10.04 -17.48
CA ASN A 432 -27.49 9.20 -16.31
C ASN A 432 -26.70 9.96 -15.20
N LEU A 433 -26.35 11.23 -15.44
CA LEU A 433 -25.70 12.15 -14.49
C LEU A 433 -26.62 13.27 -14.01
N ALA A 434 -27.82 13.38 -14.59
CA ALA A 434 -28.65 14.59 -14.55
C ALA A 434 -29.56 14.74 -13.32
N GLU A 435 -29.67 13.72 -12.46
CA GLU A 435 -30.65 13.69 -11.37
C GLU A 435 -30.20 14.39 -10.08
N GLU A 436 -28.93 14.78 -9.94
CA GLU A 436 -28.46 15.50 -8.75
C GLU A 436 -28.55 17.02 -8.91
N GLU A 437 -29.29 17.70 -8.04
CA GLU A 437 -29.39 19.17 -7.99
C GLU A 437 -28.01 19.85 -7.85
N GLN A 438 -27.06 19.17 -7.20
CA GLN A 438 -25.68 19.62 -7.06
C GLN A 438 -24.92 19.63 -8.39
N PHE A 439 -25.19 18.66 -9.28
CA PHE A 439 -24.60 18.60 -10.61
C PHE A 439 -25.06 19.79 -11.46
N ARG A 440 -26.37 20.10 -11.43
CA ARG A 440 -26.94 21.26 -12.15
C ARG A 440 -26.26 22.58 -11.79
N LYS A 441 -26.14 22.86 -10.49
CA LYS A 441 -25.52 24.11 -9.99
C LYS A 441 -24.04 24.21 -10.38
N ARG A 442 -23.32 23.08 -10.39
CA ARG A 442 -21.91 23.04 -10.84
C ARG A 442 -21.79 23.21 -12.35
N PHE A 443 -22.58 22.48 -13.13
CA PHE A 443 -22.60 22.60 -14.59
C PHE A 443 -22.84 24.04 -15.01
N GLN A 444 -23.83 24.72 -14.43
CA GLN A 444 -24.13 26.12 -14.74
C GLN A 444 -22.97 27.05 -14.39
N ARG A 445 -22.37 26.90 -13.19
CA ARG A 445 -21.23 27.70 -12.75
C ARG A 445 -20.00 27.50 -13.64
N GLU A 446 -19.68 26.26 -13.97
CA GLU A 446 -18.53 25.93 -14.80
C GLU A 446 -18.74 26.33 -16.26
N SER A 447 -19.93 26.12 -16.81
CA SER A 447 -20.28 26.56 -18.17
C SER A 447 -20.25 28.07 -18.30
N GLN A 448 -20.70 28.81 -17.27
CA GLN A 448 -20.59 30.27 -17.24
C GLN A 448 -19.14 30.75 -17.25
N ALA A 449 -18.26 30.11 -16.45
CA ALA A 449 -16.85 30.45 -16.43
C ALA A 449 -16.18 30.19 -17.79
N LEU A 450 -16.54 29.09 -18.45
CA LEU A 450 -16.01 28.73 -19.76
C LEU A 450 -16.53 29.62 -20.89
N ALA A 451 -17.80 30.02 -20.85
CA ALA A 451 -18.39 30.93 -21.82
C ALA A 451 -17.73 32.34 -21.79
N GLY A 452 -17.12 32.72 -20.68
CA GLY A 452 -16.34 33.95 -20.56
C GLY A 452 -14.92 33.87 -21.16
N LEU A 453 -14.46 32.70 -21.61
CA LEU A 453 -13.13 32.56 -22.20
C LEU A 453 -13.16 32.89 -23.70
N GLU A 454 -12.43 33.94 -24.08
CA GLU A 454 -12.23 34.33 -25.48
C GLU A 454 -10.75 34.26 -25.85
N HIS A 455 -10.36 33.16 -26.51
CA HIS A 455 -8.98 32.97 -26.97
C HIS A 455 -8.95 32.21 -28.30
N SER A 456 -8.05 32.58 -29.21
CA SER A 456 -7.90 31.94 -30.52
C SER A 456 -7.47 30.47 -30.46
N ASN A 457 -7.15 29.91 -29.30
CA ASN A 457 -6.78 28.50 -29.16
C ASN A 457 -7.67 27.76 -28.15
N ILE A 458 -8.81 28.36 -27.77
CA ILE A 458 -9.86 27.75 -26.95
C ILE A 458 -11.13 27.72 -27.80
N VAL A 459 -11.87 26.61 -27.77
CA VAL A 459 -13.16 26.54 -28.48
C VAL A 459 -14.14 27.56 -27.89
N ARG A 460 -14.73 28.38 -28.76
CA ARG A 460 -15.69 29.38 -28.30
C ARG A 460 -17.03 28.72 -27.96
N ILE A 461 -17.58 29.04 -26.79
CA ILE A 461 -18.93 28.62 -26.38
C ILE A 461 -19.88 29.77 -26.68
N PHE A 462 -20.95 29.51 -27.43
CA PHE A 462 -21.97 30.50 -27.75
C PHE A 462 -23.13 30.46 -26.76
N ASP A 463 -23.53 29.25 -26.36
CA ASP A 463 -24.70 29.05 -25.52
C ASP A 463 -24.57 27.75 -24.72
N TYR A 464 -25.29 27.63 -23.62
CA TYR A 464 -25.39 26.42 -22.81
C TYR A 464 -26.72 26.41 -22.06
N GLY A 465 -27.26 25.23 -21.82
CA GLY A 465 -28.57 25.14 -21.19
C GLY A 465 -28.99 23.73 -20.79
N VAL A 466 -30.24 23.65 -20.35
CA VAL A 466 -30.91 22.40 -20.01
C VAL A 466 -32.23 22.35 -20.74
N GLU A 467 -32.41 21.34 -21.58
CA GLU A 467 -33.65 21.11 -22.32
C GLU A 467 -34.04 19.64 -22.18
N ASN A 468 -35.29 19.37 -21.78
CA ASN A 468 -35.79 18.00 -21.56
C ASN A 468 -34.88 17.12 -20.68
N LYS A 469 -34.32 17.72 -19.61
CA LYS A 469 -33.36 17.10 -18.67
C LYS A 469 -32.00 16.72 -19.27
N LEU A 470 -31.71 17.10 -20.52
CA LEU A 470 -30.39 16.98 -21.11
C LEU A 470 -29.66 18.31 -21.00
N TYR A 471 -28.40 18.25 -20.58
CA TYR A 471 -27.51 19.39 -20.56
C TYR A 471 -26.84 19.51 -21.91
N PHE A 472 -26.83 20.72 -22.47
CA PHE A 472 -26.20 20.98 -23.75
C PHE A 472 -25.27 22.19 -23.72
N MET A 473 -24.33 22.21 -24.65
CA MET A 473 -23.41 23.32 -24.89
C MET A 473 -23.26 23.51 -26.40
N VAL A 474 -23.52 24.74 -26.85
CA VAL A 474 -23.39 25.18 -28.23
C VAL A 474 -22.04 25.86 -28.37
N MET A 475 -21.20 25.34 -29.26
CA MET A 475 -19.82 25.74 -29.42
C MET A 475 -19.47 25.97 -30.89
N GLU A 476 -18.33 26.61 -31.10
CA GLU A 476 -17.72 26.76 -32.41
C GLU A 476 -17.53 25.40 -33.08
N TYR A 477 -18.01 25.29 -34.32
CA TYR A 477 -17.72 24.14 -35.16
C TYR A 477 -16.32 24.30 -35.74
N LEU A 478 -15.43 23.37 -35.42
CA LEU A 478 -14.06 23.33 -35.92
C LEU A 478 -13.97 22.32 -37.06
N ASN A 479 -13.48 22.75 -38.21
CA ASN A 479 -13.36 21.89 -39.38
C ASN A 479 -12.00 21.17 -39.36
N GLY A 480 -11.99 19.88 -39.10
CA GLY A 480 -10.76 19.08 -39.09
C GLY A 480 -10.84 17.89 -38.14
N MET A 481 -9.70 17.24 -37.92
CA MET A 481 -9.60 16.08 -37.03
C MET A 481 -8.96 16.45 -35.69
N ASN A 482 -9.17 15.62 -34.67
CA ASN A 482 -8.43 15.77 -33.41
C ASN A 482 -7.01 15.20 -33.53
N LEU A 483 -6.13 15.68 -32.65
CA LEU A 483 -4.72 15.32 -32.60
C LEU A 483 -4.50 13.82 -32.30
N SER A 484 -5.42 13.18 -31.58
CA SER A 484 -5.37 11.72 -31.37
C SER A 484 -5.56 10.94 -32.67
N THR A 485 -6.41 11.42 -33.59
CA THR A 485 -6.61 10.78 -34.90
C THR A 485 -5.37 10.96 -35.76
N LEU A 486 -4.79 12.16 -35.79
CA LEU A 486 -3.54 12.41 -36.52
C LEU A 486 -2.41 11.52 -35.98
N LEU A 487 -2.20 11.47 -34.66
CA LEU A 487 -1.18 10.63 -34.04
C LEU A 487 -1.35 9.14 -34.37
N LYS A 488 -2.60 8.64 -34.44
CA LYS A 488 -2.86 7.25 -34.85
C LYS A 488 -2.52 6.99 -36.32
N GLN A 489 -2.68 8.00 -37.19
CA GLN A 489 -2.38 7.88 -38.63
C GLN A 489 -0.87 7.95 -38.89
N THR A 490 -0.15 8.82 -38.19
CA THR A 490 1.30 9.05 -38.41
C THR A 490 2.19 8.20 -37.50
N GLY A 491 1.64 7.65 -36.41
CA GLY A 491 2.37 6.92 -35.37
C GLY A 491 3.07 7.86 -34.37
N GLN A 492 3.78 8.85 -34.88
CA GLN A 492 4.41 9.94 -34.13
C GLN A 492 4.29 11.26 -34.91
N ILE A 493 4.47 12.40 -34.25
CA ILE A 493 4.47 13.72 -34.87
C ILE A 493 5.89 14.28 -34.83
N PRO A 494 6.48 14.67 -35.98
CA PRO A 494 7.79 15.30 -36.03
C PRO A 494 7.88 16.53 -35.12
N PHE A 495 9.04 16.74 -34.51
CA PHE A 495 9.24 17.83 -33.55
C PHE A 495 8.85 19.20 -34.12
N GLU A 496 9.20 19.46 -35.39
CA GLU A 496 8.91 20.70 -36.11
C GLU A 496 7.39 20.95 -36.29
N GLU A 497 6.59 19.90 -36.40
CA GLU A 497 5.13 19.98 -36.50
C GLU A 497 4.46 20.01 -35.12
N ALA A 498 5.04 19.34 -34.12
CA ALA A 498 4.51 19.29 -32.76
C ALA A 498 4.65 20.65 -32.04
N VAL A 499 5.76 21.38 -32.26
CA VAL A 499 6.06 22.64 -31.56
C VAL A 499 4.96 23.70 -31.75
N PRO A 500 4.52 24.05 -32.98
CA PRO A 500 3.44 25.02 -33.18
C PRO A 500 2.12 24.62 -32.50
N ILE A 501 1.82 23.32 -32.45
CA ILE A 501 0.64 22.79 -31.76
C ILE A 501 0.78 23.03 -30.25
N LEU A 502 1.92 22.69 -29.66
CA LEU A 502 2.19 22.88 -28.24
C LEU A 502 2.23 24.36 -27.83
N GLU A 503 2.68 25.25 -28.70
CA GLU A 503 2.63 26.70 -28.48
C GLU A 503 1.19 27.23 -28.44
N ASN A 504 0.34 26.79 -29.38
CA ASN A 504 -1.07 27.11 -29.39
C ASN A 504 -1.79 26.62 -28.11
N ILE A 505 -1.54 25.38 -27.70
CA ILE A 505 -2.18 24.79 -26.52
C ILE A 505 -1.65 25.39 -25.21
N SER A 506 -0.34 25.65 -25.11
CA SER A 506 0.22 26.34 -23.94
C SER A 506 -0.32 27.77 -23.79
N ALA A 507 -0.50 28.50 -24.89
CA ALA A 507 -1.13 29.82 -24.85
C ALA A 507 -2.59 29.75 -24.37
N ALA A 508 -3.36 28.74 -24.81
CA ALA A 508 -4.72 28.50 -24.33
C ALA A 508 -4.77 28.20 -22.83
N LEU A 509 -3.90 27.31 -22.34
CA LEU A 509 -3.86 26.92 -20.93
C LEU A 509 -3.51 28.11 -20.03
N ASP A 510 -2.48 28.87 -20.38
CA ASP A 510 -2.09 30.06 -19.60
C ASP A 510 -3.20 31.12 -19.57
N TYR A 511 -3.95 31.29 -20.67
CA TYR A 511 -5.09 32.20 -20.72
C TYR A 511 -6.21 31.74 -19.77
N ALA A 512 -6.54 30.44 -19.80
CA ALA A 512 -7.53 29.87 -18.90
C ALA A 512 -7.10 29.97 -17.42
N HIS A 513 -5.84 29.66 -17.11
CA HIS A 513 -5.30 29.72 -15.75
C HIS A 513 -5.34 31.13 -15.18
N ARG A 514 -5.00 32.16 -15.97
CA ARG A 514 -5.15 33.58 -15.56
C ARG A 514 -6.60 33.98 -15.28
N SER A 515 -7.54 33.31 -15.93
CA SER A 515 -8.98 33.49 -15.74
C SER A 515 -9.55 32.62 -14.61
N GLY A 516 -8.70 31.91 -13.86
CA GLY A 516 -9.08 31.03 -12.76
C GLY A 516 -9.69 29.68 -13.19
N VAL A 517 -9.54 29.31 -14.46
CA VAL A 517 -10.08 28.07 -15.04
C VAL A 517 -8.95 27.09 -15.30
N ILE A 518 -9.10 25.84 -14.84
CA ILE A 518 -8.14 24.75 -15.05
C ILE A 518 -8.82 23.69 -15.92
N HIS A 519 -8.11 23.16 -16.92
CA HIS A 519 -8.70 22.26 -17.91
C HIS A 519 -8.96 20.85 -17.36
N ARG A 520 -7.98 20.27 -16.66
CA ARG A 520 -8.01 18.96 -15.96
C ARG A 520 -8.13 17.71 -16.83
N ASP A 521 -8.09 17.83 -18.16
CA ASP A 521 -8.23 16.71 -19.10
C ASP A 521 -7.45 16.99 -20.39
N VAL A 522 -6.24 17.53 -20.28
CA VAL A 522 -5.40 17.82 -21.44
C VAL A 522 -4.88 16.51 -22.03
N LYS A 523 -5.19 16.27 -23.31
CA LYS A 523 -4.80 15.07 -24.07
C LYS A 523 -5.05 15.27 -25.57
N PRO A 524 -4.48 14.43 -26.46
CA PRO A 524 -4.64 14.59 -27.91
C PRO A 524 -6.09 14.57 -28.41
N SER A 525 -7.00 13.83 -27.78
CA SER A 525 -8.40 13.77 -28.23
C SER A 525 -9.21 15.04 -27.92
N ASN A 526 -8.68 15.94 -27.07
CA ASN A 526 -9.27 17.24 -26.73
C ASN A 526 -8.55 18.40 -27.44
N VAL A 527 -7.73 18.11 -28.45
CA VAL A 527 -7.08 19.11 -29.31
C VAL A 527 -7.56 18.91 -30.73
N MET A 528 -8.32 19.89 -31.24
CA MET A 528 -8.79 19.91 -32.62
C MET A 528 -7.82 20.69 -33.49
N LEU A 529 -7.53 20.17 -34.68
CA LEU A 529 -6.73 20.85 -35.70
C LEU A 529 -7.68 21.48 -36.71
N ASP A 530 -7.96 22.77 -36.56
CA ASP A 530 -8.87 23.50 -37.43
C ASP A 530 -8.14 23.92 -38.73
N THR A 531 -8.69 23.48 -39.86
CA THR A 531 -8.19 23.74 -41.22
C THR A 531 -9.02 24.80 -41.95
N SER A 532 -9.96 25.47 -41.26
CA SER A 532 -10.79 26.52 -41.84
C SER A 532 -10.00 27.79 -42.21
N LEU A 533 -8.82 27.97 -41.61
CA LEU A 533 -7.91 29.08 -41.87
C LEU A 533 -6.75 28.64 -42.76
N ASN A 534 -6.08 29.59 -43.43
CA ASN A 534 -4.92 29.33 -44.28
C ASN A 534 -3.76 28.61 -43.56
N TYR A 535 -3.72 28.65 -42.22
CA TYR A 535 -2.76 27.94 -41.39
C TYR A 535 -3.50 27.07 -40.37
N PRO A 536 -3.16 25.77 -40.24
CA PRO A 536 -3.79 24.88 -39.27
C PRO A 536 -3.64 25.43 -37.85
N ARG A 537 -4.78 25.56 -37.15
CA ARG A 537 -4.84 26.09 -35.78
C ARG A 537 -5.15 24.96 -34.81
N ALA A 538 -4.31 24.77 -33.78
CA ALA A 538 -4.65 23.86 -32.70
C ALA A 538 -5.58 24.56 -31.70
N VAL A 539 -6.72 23.93 -31.41
CA VAL A 539 -7.77 24.47 -30.55
C VAL A 539 -8.07 23.48 -29.46
N LEU A 540 -7.98 23.94 -28.22
CA LEU A 540 -8.29 23.17 -27.03
C LEU A 540 -9.81 23.13 -26.83
N THR A 541 -10.34 21.92 -26.71
CA THR A 541 -11.77 21.64 -26.52
C THR A 541 -12.00 20.87 -25.23
N ASP A 542 -13.26 20.73 -24.81
CA ASP A 542 -13.64 19.79 -23.75
C ASP A 542 -12.97 20.02 -22.38
N PHE A 543 -13.07 21.25 -21.88
CA PHE A 543 -12.78 21.54 -20.47
C PHE A 543 -13.59 20.59 -19.57
N GLY A 544 -12.95 20.03 -18.55
CA GLY A 544 -13.42 18.86 -17.81
C GLY A 544 -14.64 19.05 -16.89
N ILE A 545 -15.75 19.58 -17.42
CA ILE A 545 -16.98 19.99 -16.71
C ILE A 545 -17.62 18.85 -15.89
N VAL A 546 -17.35 17.59 -16.23
CA VAL A 546 -18.15 16.43 -15.77
C VAL A 546 -17.32 15.38 -15.00
N LYS A 547 -15.98 15.46 -15.02
CA LYS A 547 -15.15 14.31 -14.59
C LYS A 547 -14.95 14.18 -13.09
N LEU A 548 -15.01 15.27 -12.32
CA LEU A 548 -14.61 15.24 -10.90
C LEU A 548 -15.69 14.72 -9.94
N SER A 549 -16.98 14.77 -10.28
CA SER A 549 -18.05 14.23 -9.43
C SER A 549 -18.20 12.71 -9.54
N SER A 550 -17.86 12.16 -10.70
CA SER A 550 -18.25 10.79 -11.11
C SER A 550 -17.07 9.81 -11.15
N ALA A 551 -15.85 10.30 -11.39
CA ALA A 551 -14.67 9.45 -11.57
C ALA A 551 -14.19 8.77 -10.28
N PHE A 552 -14.50 9.34 -9.10
CA PHE A 552 -14.15 8.75 -7.81
C PHE A 552 -15.24 7.86 -7.21
N THR A 553 -16.48 7.93 -7.74
CA THR A 553 -17.63 7.19 -7.24
C THR A 553 -17.98 5.96 -8.08
N ASN A 554 -17.56 5.90 -9.36
CA ASN A 554 -17.89 4.82 -10.28
C ASN A 554 -16.69 4.33 -11.10
N ILE A 555 -15.87 3.45 -10.51
CA ILE A 555 -14.79 2.75 -11.20
C ILE A 555 -15.33 1.42 -11.71
N THR A 556 -15.94 1.41 -12.89
CA THR A 556 -16.23 0.17 -13.66
C THR A 556 -15.31 0.04 -14.87
N ALA A 557 -14.98 -1.21 -15.20
CA ALA A 557 -13.71 -1.60 -15.80
C ALA A 557 -13.55 -1.43 -17.32
N SER A 558 -14.51 -0.88 -18.07
CA SER A 558 -14.45 -0.92 -19.56
C SER A 558 -14.44 0.44 -20.27
N ALA A 559 -15.09 1.49 -19.74
CA ALA A 559 -15.23 2.77 -20.46
C ALA A 559 -14.21 3.86 -20.06
N ILE A 560 -13.42 3.64 -19.00
CA ILE A 560 -12.55 4.66 -18.38
C ILE A 560 -11.06 4.49 -18.75
N ILE A 561 -10.72 3.42 -19.47
CA ILE A 561 -9.33 2.95 -19.70
C ILE A 561 -8.40 3.97 -20.40
N GLY A 562 -8.91 5.02 -21.06
CA GLY A 562 -8.08 6.05 -21.73
C GLY A 562 -8.05 7.44 -21.08
N THR A 563 -8.73 7.66 -19.94
CA THR A 563 -8.78 9.00 -19.30
C THR A 563 -7.63 9.22 -18.31
N PHE A 564 -7.09 8.16 -17.72
CA PHE A 564 -6.05 8.27 -16.69
C PHE A 564 -4.62 8.36 -17.25
N ASP A 565 -4.44 8.17 -18.55
CA ASP A 565 -3.10 8.16 -19.18
C ASP A 565 -2.35 9.49 -19.05
N TYR A 566 -3.04 10.60 -18.77
CA TYR A 566 -2.48 11.96 -18.69
C TYR A 566 -2.68 12.61 -17.32
N ILE A 567 -3.19 11.88 -16.32
CA ILE A 567 -3.61 12.47 -15.05
C ILE A 567 -2.41 12.90 -14.19
N ALA A 568 -2.49 14.09 -13.60
CA ALA A 568 -1.47 14.59 -12.69
C ALA A 568 -1.51 13.90 -11.31
N PRO A 569 -0.36 13.70 -10.64
CA PRO A 569 -0.27 13.07 -9.31
C PRO A 569 -1.21 13.68 -8.26
N GLU A 570 -1.22 15.00 -8.13
CA GLU A 570 -2.00 15.74 -7.15
C GLU A 570 -3.52 15.59 -7.35
N THR A 571 -3.95 15.36 -8.59
CA THR A 571 -5.35 15.07 -8.93
C THR A 571 -5.75 13.67 -8.44
N ILE A 572 -4.82 12.71 -8.44
CA ILE A 572 -5.06 11.35 -7.91
C ILE A 572 -5.13 11.38 -6.38
N GLU A 573 -4.23 12.13 -5.74
CA GLU A 573 -4.12 12.23 -4.28
C GLU A 573 -5.32 12.95 -3.64
N GLY A 574 -6.17 13.59 -4.44
CA GLY A 574 -7.31 14.35 -3.96
C GLY A 574 -6.88 15.60 -3.18
N ALA A 575 -5.79 16.24 -3.61
CA ALA A 575 -5.29 17.46 -3.00
C ALA A 575 -6.42 18.51 -2.91
N ARG A 576 -6.49 19.23 -1.79
CA ARG A 576 -7.54 20.24 -1.56
C ARG A 576 -7.50 21.36 -2.60
N GLU A 577 -6.33 21.65 -3.13
CA GLU A 577 -6.09 22.66 -4.15
C GLU A 577 -5.25 22.05 -5.28
N VAL A 578 -5.84 21.94 -6.47
CA VAL A 578 -5.15 21.59 -7.72
C VAL A 578 -5.13 22.85 -8.56
N ASP A 579 -3.95 23.32 -8.95
CA ASP A 579 -3.75 24.52 -9.76
C ASP A 579 -3.43 24.19 -11.23
N GLY A 580 -3.07 25.21 -12.02
CA GLY A 580 -2.76 25.07 -13.45
C GLY A 580 -1.58 24.14 -13.75
N ARG A 581 -0.73 23.82 -12.78
CA ARG A 581 0.43 22.93 -12.98
C ARG A 581 0.02 21.47 -13.22
N ALA A 582 -1.21 21.10 -12.88
CA ALA A 582 -1.79 19.83 -13.29
C ALA A 582 -1.92 19.72 -14.81
N ASP A 583 -2.36 20.80 -15.48
CA ASP A 583 -2.45 20.84 -16.95
C ASP A 583 -1.07 20.82 -17.60
N ILE A 584 -0.06 21.42 -16.97
CA ILE A 584 1.34 21.38 -17.43
C ILE A 584 1.88 19.94 -17.41
N TYR A 585 1.56 19.18 -16.36
CA TYR A 585 1.92 17.76 -16.30
C TYR A 585 1.28 16.97 -17.44
N SER A 586 -0.03 17.14 -17.64
CA SER A 586 -0.77 16.48 -18.73
C SER A 586 -0.24 16.88 -20.11
N LEU A 587 0.14 18.14 -20.29
CA LEU A 587 0.79 18.65 -21.50
C LEU A 587 2.19 18.03 -21.71
N GLY A 588 2.95 17.79 -20.63
CA GLY A 588 4.22 17.06 -20.66
C GLY A 588 4.05 15.61 -21.11
N VAL A 589 3.05 14.90 -20.58
CA VAL A 589 2.69 13.54 -21.02
C VAL A 589 2.27 13.54 -22.49
N MET A 590 1.42 14.48 -22.89
CA MET A 590 1.00 14.63 -24.28
C MET A 590 2.21 14.87 -25.20
N THR A 591 3.13 15.76 -24.82
CA THR A 591 4.35 16.04 -25.59
C THR A 591 5.22 14.80 -25.75
N TYR A 592 5.44 14.03 -24.68
CA TYR A 592 6.16 12.75 -24.73
C TYR A 592 5.52 11.81 -25.75
N GLN A 593 4.19 11.69 -25.74
CA GLN A 593 3.46 10.80 -26.62
C GLN A 593 3.46 11.27 -28.08
N LEU A 594 3.33 12.56 -28.34
CA LEU A 594 3.39 13.09 -29.71
C LEU A 594 4.74 12.77 -30.35
N LEU A 595 5.84 12.96 -29.62
CA LEU A 595 7.18 12.75 -30.16
C LEU A 595 7.56 11.27 -30.29
N SER A 596 7.15 10.41 -29.34
CA SER A 596 7.54 9.00 -29.31
C SER A 596 6.51 8.02 -29.88
N GLY A 597 5.27 8.45 -30.08
CA GLY A 597 4.13 7.58 -30.38
C GLY A 597 3.67 6.70 -29.21
N ALA A 598 4.34 6.76 -28.06
CA ALA A 598 4.06 5.92 -26.90
C ALA A 598 3.74 6.75 -25.65
N LEU A 599 2.89 6.22 -24.76
CA LEU A 599 2.66 6.84 -23.46
C LEU A 599 3.87 6.60 -22.53
N PRO A 600 4.24 7.57 -21.66
CA PRO A 600 5.35 7.41 -20.73
C PRO A 600 5.08 6.33 -19.68
N PHE A 601 3.80 6.08 -19.35
CA PHE A 601 3.37 5.02 -18.46
C PHE A 601 2.28 4.20 -19.12
N LYS A 602 2.47 2.87 -19.17
CA LYS A 602 1.46 1.92 -19.64
C LYS A 602 1.44 0.75 -18.69
N ARG A 603 0.39 0.64 -17.87
CA ARG A 603 0.25 -0.39 -16.84
C ARG A 603 -1.19 -0.91 -16.80
N THR A 604 -1.33 -2.19 -16.54
CA THR A 604 -2.60 -2.85 -16.23
C THR A 604 -2.44 -3.57 -14.89
N PRO A 605 -3.42 -3.49 -13.97
CA PRO A 605 -4.73 -2.82 -14.04
C PRO A 605 -4.66 -1.28 -13.88
N PRO A 606 -5.77 -0.52 -14.07
CA PRO A 606 -5.78 0.96 -13.98
C PRO A 606 -5.17 1.55 -12.71
N GLY A 607 -5.31 0.87 -11.57
CA GLY A 607 -4.65 1.29 -10.32
C GLY A 607 -3.12 1.34 -10.39
N ALA A 608 -2.50 0.45 -11.17
CA ALA A 608 -1.05 0.45 -11.40
C ALA A 608 -0.61 1.62 -12.29
N LEU A 609 -1.45 2.06 -13.23
CA LEU A 609 -1.21 3.26 -14.04
C LEU A 609 -1.25 4.52 -13.17
N LEU A 610 -2.27 4.68 -12.33
CA LEU A 610 -2.37 5.79 -11.37
C LEU A 610 -1.15 5.83 -10.44
N LEU A 611 -0.73 4.68 -9.93
CA LEU A 611 0.47 4.59 -9.10
C LEU A 611 1.75 5.00 -9.85
N ALA A 612 1.86 4.66 -11.13
CA ALA A 612 2.99 5.06 -11.97
C ALA A 612 3.04 6.58 -12.15
N HIS A 613 1.88 7.22 -12.38
CA HIS A 613 1.80 8.68 -12.40
C HIS A 613 2.27 9.29 -11.07
N MET A 614 1.91 8.73 -9.92
CA MET A 614 2.32 9.24 -8.61
C MET A 614 3.80 8.99 -8.27
N THR A 615 4.35 7.83 -8.62
CA THR A 615 5.61 7.35 -7.99
C THR A 615 6.73 7.01 -8.96
N THR A 616 6.43 6.62 -10.20
CA THR A 616 7.45 6.17 -11.15
C THR A 616 8.09 7.38 -11.83
N PRO A 617 9.43 7.55 -11.78
CA PRO A 617 10.11 8.60 -12.54
C PRO A 617 9.72 8.55 -14.03
N PRO A 618 9.43 9.69 -14.68
CA PRO A 618 9.11 9.68 -16.11
C PRO A 618 10.32 9.16 -16.92
N PRO A 619 10.10 8.27 -17.91
CA PRO A 619 11.18 7.80 -18.79
C PRO A 619 11.71 8.94 -19.66
N ASP A 620 12.98 8.89 -20.04
CA ASP A 620 13.56 9.83 -20.99
C ASP A 620 13.05 9.51 -22.40
N VAL A 621 12.44 10.48 -23.08
CA VAL A 621 11.92 10.32 -24.45
C VAL A 621 13.02 9.90 -25.43
N ARG A 622 14.28 10.24 -25.15
CA ARG A 622 15.44 9.91 -25.97
C ARG A 622 15.78 8.42 -25.99
N GLU A 623 15.25 7.64 -25.04
CA GLU A 623 15.34 6.18 -25.08
C GLU A 623 14.57 5.59 -26.28
N LEU A 624 13.47 6.25 -26.67
CA LEU A 624 12.66 5.84 -27.83
C LEU A 624 13.00 6.65 -29.09
N VAL A 625 13.33 7.93 -28.93
CA VAL A 625 13.61 8.84 -30.05
C VAL A 625 14.94 9.56 -29.82
N PRO A 626 16.10 8.93 -30.13
CA PRO A 626 17.42 9.49 -29.84
C PRO A 626 17.72 10.84 -30.53
N SER A 627 17.00 11.16 -31.62
CA SER A 627 17.11 12.43 -32.34
C SER A 627 16.56 13.63 -31.56
N VAL A 628 15.75 13.42 -30.51
CA VAL A 628 15.27 14.50 -29.64
C VAL A 628 16.45 15.11 -28.88
N SER A 629 16.51 16.44 -28.88
CA SER A 629 17.57 17.17 -28.19
C SER A 629 17.55 16.91 -26.67
N ARG A 630 18.72 17.02 -26.02
CA ARG A 630 18.80 16.89 -24.56
C ARG A 630 17.95 17.92 -23.83
N GLN A 631 17.88 19.14 -24.36
CA GLN A 631 17.11 20.24 -23.80
C GLN A 631 15.60 19.93 -23.83
N THR A 632 15.09 19.50 -24.99
CA THR A 632 13.69 19.10 -25.16
C THR A 632 13.31 17.98 -24.20
N SER A 633 14.15 16.96 -24.07
CA SER A 633 13.94 15.87 -23.11
C SER A 633 13.89 16.37 -21.66
N GLN A 634 14.81 17.24 -21.26
CA GLN A 634 14.83 17.81 -19.91
C GLN A 634 13.59 18.64 -19.61
N ALA A 635 13.09 19.41 -20.59
CA ALA A 635 11.84 20.14 -20.46
C ALA A 635 10.65 19.19 -20.26
N ILE A 636 10.55 18.11 -21.04
CA ILE A 636 9.49 17.10 -20.89
C ILE A 636 9.54 16.43 -19.50
N LEU A 637 10.73 16.05 -19.04
CA LEU A 637 10.93 15.45 -17.71
C LEU A 637 10.54 16.42 -16.59
N LYS A 638 10.90 17.70 -16.72
CA LYS A 638 10.55 18.74 -15.74
C LYS A 638 9.04 19.00 -15.70
N ALA A 639 8.36 19.05 -16.85
CA ALA A 639 6.90 19.18 -16.89
C ALA A 639 6.20 18.00 -16.20
N MET A 640 6.76 16.79 -16.32
CA MET A 640 6.26 15.57 -15.68
C MET A 640 6.80 15.32 -14.26
N ALA A 641 7.41 16.33 -13.61
CA ALA A 641 7.89 16.19 -12.23
C ALA A 641 6.73 15.86 -11.28
N LYS A 642 6.97 15.02 -10.28
CA LYS A 642 5.90 14.52 -9.40
C LYS A 642 5.36 15.60 -8.50
N ASN A 643 6.25 16.35 -7.87
CA ASN A 643 5.90 17.54 -7.10
C ASN A 643 5.55 18.70 -8.08
N PRO A 644 4.37 19.33 -7.97
CA PRO A 644 4.02 20.50 -8.77
C PRO A 644 5.04 21.64 -8.70
N ASP A 645 5.69 21.86 -7.56
CA ASP A 645 6.69 22.93 -7.38
C ASP A 645 7.95 22.74 -8.22
N ASP A 646 8.24 21.51 -8.64
CA ASP A 646 9.41 21.21 -9.47
C ASP A 646 9.12 21.42 -10.97
N ARG A 647 7.87 21.74 -11.35
CA ARG A 647 7.43 21.94 -12.73
C ARG A 647 7.68 23.37 -13.21
N PHE A 648 7.33 23.64 -14.46
CA PHE A 648 7.28 25.01 -14.96
C PHE A 648 6.13 25.78 -14.29
N PRO A 649 6.31 27.09 -14.02
CA PRO A 649 5.26 27.92 -13.44
C PRO A 649 4.14 28.25 -14.45
N SER A 650 4.39 28.13 -15.76
CA SER A 650 3.41 28.33 -16.82
C SER A 650 3.57 27.33 -17.96
N ALA A 651 2.49 27.08 -18.72
CA ALA A 651 2.53 26.19 -19.87
C ALA A 651 3.36 26.80 -21.02
N ARG A 652 3.37 28.13 -21.18
CA ARG A 652 4.22 28.79 -22.20
C ARG A 652 5.70 28.63 -21.91
N GLU A 653 6.13 28.73 -20.65
CA GLU A 653 7.54 28.48 -20.29
C GLU A 653 7.95 27.05 -20.60
N PHE A 654 7.05 26.08 -20.38
CA PHE A 654 7.29 24.71 -20.83
C PHE A 654 7.48 24.63 -22.35
N ALA A 655 6.56 25.21 -23.14
CA ALA A 655 6.65 25.18 -24.60
C ALA A 655 7.91 25.89 -25.13
N GLN A 656 8.32 27.01 -24.52
CA GLN A 656 9.55 27.71 -24.86
C GLN A 656 10.79 26.88 -24.56
N ALA A 657 10.81 26.14 -23.44
CA ALA A 657 11.94 25.31 -23.05
C ALA A 657 12.16 24.09 -23.97
N LEU A 658 11.20 23.75 -24.84
CA LEU A 658 11.36 22.68 -25.83
C LEU A 658 12.32 23.05 -26.98
N LYS A 659 12.42 24.35 -27.30
CA LYS A 659 13.28 24.93 -28.36
C LYS A 659 14.66 25.20 -27.81
#